data_AF-A0A7D9E419-F1
#
_entry.id   AF-A0A7D9E419-F1
#
_cell.length_a   1.000
_cell.length_b   1.000
_cell.length_c   1.000
_cell.angle_alpha   90.00
_cell.angle_beta   90.00
_cell.angle_gamma   90.00
#
_symmetry.space_group_name_H-M   'P 1'
#
loop_
_entity.id
_entity.type
_entity.pdbx_description
1 polymer ?
#
loop_
_entity_poly.entity_id
_entity_poly.type
_entity_poly.pdbx_seq_one_letter_code
_entity_poly.pdbx_strand_id
1 'polypeptide(L)'
;MKNNENLCFLWSHVRHLNPKARRATTITQKDREFITNLDYDGIDFPVKISDIDKIERKNSISISVFGYNGKKQFYPIRNSKTKYEDHMELLLLGDGEGNNHYVLIKDVNRMLFRVSKYTHKKHLCLHCLHSCVSEEVLEKHKETCLEVNGTQAVKLPKEGTKIKFKNHRNSMPVPFVIYADFESILVPEERKVESESVEDKSSTDLYQTHKACSFGLKTVCHYDDKYSGEFKSYVGEDAALVFLKTVLKESFRCREMVNNIFKKKMVITRNCSICGNDLGEDRVRDHDHVTGMYRGAAHNICNLKYRITWKVPVVFHNLRGYDSHLIMQEIGKFKMDVNVIPNNMEKYISFSLGKNLVFIDSIQFMASSLEALVSNLSPEDFRIVGKRWKGEDFNLVTQKGVFPYEFLDNISKLDTEGLPSRDKFYSSLYESEVKEEDYKRAQKVWDHFKMKTMRDYHDLYLETDVLLLADVFENFRRTCLESYELDPAHYVSAPSLSWDAFLKRSNEEIELVSDMDMFQFFEKDDLLKLTASQCFQSHRIMNENLVVVKRMKEVLTLNKPCYVGMSILDLSKTLMYDFHYNTIKKEYGNNSRLLFTDTDSLMYELKTDDVYEDFKRIGEEQDCWNNSDYPKDSPYYSTHNKKVIGRFKDEAEGVPIIEFVGLRSKMYSYVKENGGGGMTAKGVKNSRIIEL
;
A
#
# COMPACT_ATOMS: atom_id res chain seq x y z
N MET A 1 -24.40 35.32 -21.31
CA MET A 1 -24.62 35.98 -22.62
C MET A 1 -25.12 34.94 -23.60
N LYS A 2 -25.99 35.27 -24.56
CA LYS A 2 -26.24 34.35 -25.68
C LYS A 2 -24.98 34.40 -26.54
N ASN A 3 -24.21 33.34 -26.51
CA ASN A 3 -22.97 33.23 -27.27
C ASN A 3 -23.08 31.98 -28.14
N ASN A 4 -22.96 32.16 -29.45
CA ASN A 4 -22.97 31.07 -30.43
C ASN A 4 -21.54 30.56 -30.71
N GLU A 5 -20.54 31.13 -30.04
CA GLU A 5 -19.13 30.79 -30.18
C GLU A 5 -18.62 30.26 -28.83
N ASN A 6 -17.66 29.33 -28.81
CA ASN A 6 -17.17 28.62 -27.62
C ASN A 6 -16.40 29.50 -26.59
N LEU A 7 -16.67 30.79 -26.54
CA LEU A 7 -15.99 31.83 -25.74
C LEU A 7 -16.65 32.12 -24.38
N CYS A 8 -17.48 31.21 -23.86
CA CYS A 8 -18.24 31.41 -22.60
C CYS A 8 -17.35 31.76 -21.39
N PHE A 9 -16.13 31.21 -21.34
CA PHE A 9 -15.14 31.50 -20.31
C PHE A 9 -14.64 32.94 -20.37
N LEU A 10 -14.12 33.39 -21.53
CA LEU A 10 -13.62 34.75 -21.75
C LEU A 10 -14.68 35.79 -21.37
N TRP A 11 -15.90 35.55 -21.82
CA TRP A 11 -17.03 36.41 -21.54
C TRP A 11 -17.45 36.44 -20.07
N SER A 12 -17.25 35.34 -19.33
CA SER A 12 -17.43 35.32 -17.89
C SER A 12 -16.36 36.16 -17.20
N HIS A 13 -15.11 36.10 -17.66
CA HIS A 13 -14.00 36.93 -17.17
C HIS A 13 -14.24 38.43 -17.42
N VAL A 14 -14.64 38.83 -18.62
CA VAL A 14 -14.99 40.23 -18.92
C VAL A 14 -16.13 40.74 -18.03
N ARG A 15 -17.12 39.88 -17.73
CA ARG A 15 -18.25 40.26 -16.86
C ARG A 15 -17.89 40.35 -15.40
N HIS A 16 -16.90 39.58 -14.96
CA HIS A 16 -16.31 39.72 -13.62
C HIS A 16 -15.69 41.10 -13.45
N LEU A 17 -14.92 41.56 -14.45
CA LEU A 17 -14.30 42.89 -14.47
C LEU A 17 -15.31 44.05 -14.66
N ASN A 18 -16.48 43.79 -15.25
CA ASN A 18 -17.54 44.77 -15.47
C ASN A 18 -18.88 44.42 -14.78
N PRO A 19 -18.94 44.43 -13.43
CA PRO A 19 -20.14 43.97 -12.70
C PRO A 19 -21.35 44.92 -12.82
N LYS A 20 -21.14 46.19 -13.22
CA LYS A 20 -22.16 47.25 -13.32
C LYS A 20 -22.93 47.26 -14.66
N ALA A 21 -22.67 46.33 -15.57
CA ALA A 21 -23.36 46.27 -16.85
C ALA A 21 -24.89 46.03 -16.67
N ARG A 22 -25.71 47.01 -17.11
CA ARG A 22 -27.18 47.01 -16.95
C ARG A 22 -27.90 45.86 -17.67
N ARG A 23 -27.33 45.35 -18.77
CA ARG A 23 -27.91 44.22 -19.56
C ARG A 23 -26.89 43.10 -19.67
N ALA A 24 -27.19 41.94 -19.08
CA ALA A 24 -26.31 40.77 -19.05
C ALA A 24 -26.05 40.11 -20.42
N THR A 25 -26.76 40.55 -21.47
CA THR A 25 -26.74 39.96 -22.81
C THR A 25 -26.08 40.84 -23.87
N THR A 26 -25.74 42.10 -23.58
CA THR A 26 -25.24 43.08 -24.58
C THR A 26 -23.79 43.43 -24.32
N ILE A 27 -22.92 43.26 -25.33
CA ILE A 27 -21.51 43.67 -25.28
C ILE A 27 -21.44 45.20 -25.37
N THR A 28 -20.81 45.84 -24.38
CA THR A 28 -20.61 47.29 -24.33
C THR A 28 -19.21 47.66 -24.84
N GLN A 29 -18.97 48.94 -25.12
CA GLN A 29 -17.64 49.42 -25.51
C GLN A 29 -16.59 49.12 -24.43
N LYS A 30 -16.95 49.30 -23.15
CA LYS A 30 -16.08 48.92 -22.01
C LYS A 30 -15.74 47.43 -21.98
N ASP A 31 -16.68 46.56 -22.37
CA ASP A 31 -16.40 45.12 -22.43
C ASP A 31 -15.31 44.80 -23.47
N ARG A 32 -15.21 45.59 -24.56
CA ARG A 32 -14.15 45.43 -25.58
C ARG A 32 -12.79 45.91 -25.07
N GLU A 33 -12.76 46.97 -24.26
CA GLU A 33 -11.54 47.47 -23.60
C GLU A 33 -10.97 46.47 -22.59
N PHE A 34 -11.81 45.72 -21.88
CA PHE A 34 -11.34 44.66 -21.00
C PHE A 34 -10.73 43.49 -21.77
N ILE A 35 -11.29 43.11 -22.91
CA ILE A 35 -10.74 42.02 -23.74
C ILE A 35 -9.30 42.32 -24.17
N THR A 36 -9.00 43.57 -24.55
CA THR A 36 -7.64 43.95 -24.98
C THR A 36 -6.60 43.86 -23.87
N ASN A 37 -7.03 43.83 -22.61
CA ASN A 37 -6.14 43.74 -21.44
C ASN A 37 -6.02 42.32 -20.88
N LEU A 38 -6.74 41.34 -21.46
CA LEU A 38 -6.71 39.95 -21.02
C LEU A 38 -5.76 39.13 -21.90
N ASP A 39 -4.86 38.37 -21.28
CA ASP A 39 -3.94 37.47 -21.96
C ASP A 39 -4.50 36.04 -21.98
N TYR A 40 -4.88 35.59 -23.18
CA TYR A 40 -5.30 34.22 -23.50
C TYR A 40 -4.39 33.58 -24.57
N ASP A 41 -3.19 34.11 -24.81
CA ASP A 41 -2.31 33.58 -25.84
C ASP A 41 -1.94 32.11 -25.53
N GLY A 42 -2.09 31.23 -26.52
CA GLY A 42 -1.85 29.79 -26.36
C GLY A 42 -2.92 29.03 -25.57
N ILE A 43 -4.13 29.61 -25.43
CA ILE A 43 -5.30 28.96 -24.83
C ILE A 43 -6.35 28.72 -25.91
N ASP A 44 -6.69 27.45 -26.14
CA ASP A 44 -7.76 27.07 -27.08
C ASP A 44 -9.15 27.23 -26.46
N PHE A 45 -10.13 27.63 -27.28
CA PHE A 45 -11.54 27.70 -26.90
C PHE A 45 -12.32 26.51 -27.49
N PRO A 46 -13.19 25.84 -26.71
CA PRO A 46 -13.58 26.13 -25.32
C PRO A 46 -12.48 25.80 -24.31
N VAL A 47 -12.31 26.68 -23.31
CA VAL A 47 -11.28 26.55 -22.28
C VAL A 47 -11.43 25.24 -21.50
N LYS A 48 -10.40 24.40 -21.53
CA LYS A 48 -10.32 23.18 -20.72
C LYS A 48 -9.98 23.52 -19.27
N ILE A 49 -10.46 22.71 -18.32
CA ILE A 49 -10.18 22.90 -16.88
C ILE A 49 -8.66 22.90 -16.60
N SER A 50 -7.90 22.11 -17.35
CA SER A 50 -6.43 22.01 -17.26
C SER A 50 -5.69 23.30 -17.63
N ASP A 51 -6.29 24.17 -18.45
CA ASP A 51 -5.65 25.40 -18.91
C ASP A 51 -5.93 26.60 -17.99
N ILE A 52 -6.82 26.45 -17.00
CA ILE A 52 -7.19 27.55 -16.09
C ILE A 52 -5.98 28.00 -15.25
N ASP A 53 -5.09 27.09 -14.84
CA ASP A 53 -3.85 27.45 -14.11
C ASP A 53 -2.92 28.37 -14.92
N LYS A 54 -2.95 28.27 -16.26
CA LYS A 54 -2.22 29.19 -17.14
C LYS A 54 -2.90 30.55 -17.19
N ILE A 55 -4.22 30.57 -17.28
CA ILE A 55 -5.04 31.81 -17.32
C ILE A 55 -4.88 32.61 -16.02
N GLU A 56 -4.91 31.94 -14.86
CA GLU A 56 -4.71 32.58 -13.55
C GLU A 56 -3.36 33.31 -13.49
N ARG A 57 -2.27 32.65 -13.91
CA ARG A 57 -0.92 33.23 -13.90
C ARG A 57 -0.78 34.41 -14.86
N LYS A 58 -1.35 34.29 -16.06
CA LYS A 58 -1.30 35.33 -17.10
C LYS A 58 -2.06 36.59 -16.72
N ASN A 59 -3.19 36.44 -16.03
CA ASN A 59 -4.09 37.56 -15.72
C ASN A 59 -4.07 37.97 -14.25
N SER A 60 -3.23 37.34 -13.41
CA SER A 60 -3.13 37.59 -11.97
C SER A 60 -4.48 37.55 -11.25
N ILE A 61 -5.26 36.50 -11.51
CA ILE A 61 -6.61 36.31 -10.96
C ILE A 61 -6.76 34.89 -10.40
N SER A 62 -7.45 34.74 -9.28
CA SER A 62 -7.80 33.43 -8.73
C SER A 62 -9.14 32.98 -9.29
N ILE A 63 -9.23 31.76 -9.82
CA ILE A 63 -10.45 31.26 -10.47
C ILE A 63 -10.92 29.99 -9.75
N SER A 64 -12.17 29.96 -9.31
CA SER A 64 -12.79 28.75 -8.74
C SER A 64 -13.94 28.30 -9.63
N VAL A 65 -13.97 27.00 -9.97
CA VAL A 65 -14.98 26.38 -10.82
C VAL A 65 -15.79 25.39 -10.01
N PHE A 66 -17.11 25.50 -10.10
CA PHE A 66 -18.06 24.66 -9.39
C PHE A 66 -18.95 23.88 -10.36
N GLY A 67 -19.44 22.73 -9.91
CA GLY A 67 -20.43 21.91 -10.59
C GLY A 67 -21.74 21.89 -9.84
N TYR A 68 -22.81 21.53 -10.55
CA TYR A 68 -24.14 21.37 -9.97
C TYR A 68 -24.76 20.07 -10.46
N ASN A 69 -25.03 19.14 -9.53
CA ASN A 69 -25.83 17.97 -9.87
C ASN A 69 -27.33 18.32 -9.77
N GLY A 70 -28.15 17.79 -10.66
CA GLY A 70 -29.60 18.09 -10.72
C GLY A 70 -30.41 17.81 -9.44
N LYS A 71 -29.77 17.28 -8.38
CA LYS A 71 -30.34 17.06 -7.04
C LYS A 71 -30.08 18.22 -6.05
N LYS A 72 -29.80 19.43 -6.55
CA LYS A 72 -29.52 20.64 -5.73
C LYS A 72 -28.22 20.58 -4.93
N GLN A 73 -27.26 19.77 -5.35
CA GLN A 73 -25.96 19.70 -4.69
C GLN A 73 -24.89 20.39 -5.56
N PHE A 74 -24.33 21.44 -4.99
CA PHE A 74 -23.21 22.20 -5.52
C PHE A 74 -21.91 21.56 -5.02
N TYR A 75 -20.89 21.45 -5.87
CA TYR A 75 -19.60 20.85 -5.49
C TYR A 75 -18.45 21.57 -6.19
N PRO A 76 -17.27 21.71 -5.55
CA PRO A 76 -16.10 22.27 -6.19
C PRO A 76 -15.58 21.30 -7.27
N ILE A 77 -15.31 21.82 -8.47
CA ILE A 77 -14.62 21.09 -9.54
C ILE A 77 -13.13 21.44 -9.50
N ARG A 78 -12.81 22.73 -9.31
CA ARG A 78 -11.45 23.25 -9.19
C ARG A 78 -11.47 24.48 -8.31
N ASN A 79 -10.61 24.52 -7.30
CA ASN A 79 -10.33 25.74 -6.54
C ASN A 79 -8.96 26.29 -6.96
N SER A 80 -8.80 27.61 -6.97
CA SER A 80 -7.49 28.21 -7.23
C SER A 80 -6.51 27.86 -6.10
N LYS A 81 -5.29 27.47 -6.47
CA LYS A 81 -4.18 27.24 -5.53
C LYS A 81 -3.39 28.50 -5.25
N THR A 82 -3.56 29.51 -6.10
CA THR A 82 -2.84 30.78 -6.09
C THR A 82 -3.72 31.84 -5.42
N LYS A 83 -3.16 32.66 -4.53
CA LYS A 83 -3.89 33.74 -3.87
C LYS A 83 -3.59 35.07 -4.55
N TYR A 84 -4.45 35.47 -5.49
CA TYR A 84 -4.49 36.83 -6.03
C TYR A 84 -5.57 37.65 -5.31
N GLU A 85 -5.50 38.98 -5.41
CA GLU A 85 -6.50 39.86 -4.77
C GLU A 85 -7.88 39.73 -5.42
N ASP A 86 -7.92 39.51 -6.74
CA ASP A 86 -9.17 39.33 -7.49
C ASP A 86 -9.52 37.84 -7.60
N HIS A 87 -10.78 37.51 -7.35
CA HIS A 87 -11.28 36.14 -7.32
C HIS A 87 -12.57 36.00 -8.13
N MET A 88 -12.55 35.15 -9.15
CA MET A 88 -13.67 34.88 -10.05
C MET A 88 -14.25 33.48 -9.81
N GLU A 89 -15.56 33.41 -9.54
CA GLU A 89 -16.28 32.14 -9.42
C GLU A 89 -17.09 31.78 -10.67
N LEU A 90 -16.90 30.56 -11.17
CA LEU A 90 -17.57 30.02 -12.34
C LEU A 90 -18.38 28.77 -12.00
N LEU A 91 -19.52 28.60 -12.67
CA LEU A 91 -20.31 27.38 -12.71
C LEU A 91 -20.09 26.68 -14.05
N LEU A 92 -19.71 25.41 -14.01
CA LEU A 92 -19.62 24.55 -15.18
C LEU A 92 -20.94 23.81 -15.39
N LEU A 93 -21.53 23.99 -16.56
CA LEU A 93 -22.69 23.26 -17.03
C LEU A 93 -22.24 22.34 -18.16
N GLY A 94 -22.32 21.02 -17.94
CA GLY A 94 -22.03 20.00 -18.95
C GLY A 94 -23.23 19.11 -19.19
N ASP A 95 -23.45 18.71 -20.44
CA ASP A 95 -24.51 17.77 -20.85
C ASP A 95 -24.10 16.29 -20.73
N GLY A 96 -22.84 16.01 -20.38
CA GLY A 96 -22.29 14.65 -20.32
C GLY A 96 -21.82 14.11 -21.68
N GLU A 97 -21.98 14.87 -22.76
CA GLU A 97 -21.56 14.52 -24.13
C GLU A 97 -20.31 15.32 -24.58
N GLY A 98 -19.70 16.08 -23.67
CA GLY A 98 -18.45 16.82 -23.90
C GLY A 98 -18.63 18.32 -24.13
N ASN A 99 -19.86 18.84 -24.15
CA ASN A 99 -20.11 20.29 -24.28
C ASN A 99 -20.13 20.96 -22.91
N ASN A 100 -19.01 21.57 -22.54
CA ASN A 100 -18.85 22.28 -21.27
C ASN A 100 -19.07 23.80 -21.45
N HIS A 101 -19.98 24.37 -20.68
CA HIS A 101 -20.29 25.81 -20.69
C HIS A 101 -20.02 26.46 -19.33
N TYR A 102 -19.25 27.54 -19.31
CA TYR A 102 -18.95 28.30 -18.10
C TYR A 102 -19.92 29.47 -17.92
N VAL A 103 -20.40 29.64 -16.69
CA VAL A 103 -21.28 30.73 -16.29
C VAL A 103 -20.71 31.44 -15.07
N LEU A 104 -20.52 32.76 -15.16
CA LEU A 104 -20.12 33.58 -14.02
C LEU A 104 -21.14 33.52 -12.87
N ILE A 105 -20.66 33.21 -11.67
CA ILE A 105 -21.44 33.31 -10.44
C ILE A 105 -21.18 34.69 -9.83
N LYS A 106 -22.20 35.56 -9.81
CA LYS A 106 -22.07 36.92 -9.26
C LYS A 106 -22.05 36.97 -7.73
N ASP A 107 -22.72 36.02 -7.10
CA ASP A 107 -22.85 35.93 -5.64
C ASP A 107 -23.19 34.48 -5.27
N VAL A 108 -22.19 33.77 -4.75
CA VAL A 108 -22.32 32.36 -4.33
C VAL A 108 -23.28 32.22 -3.14
N ASN A 109 -23.27 33.18 -2.20
CA ASN A 109 -24.14 33.15 -1.03
C ASN A 109 -25.61 33.27 -1.44
N ARG A 110 -25.91 34.14 -2.42
CA ARG A 110 -27.27 34.27 -2.98
C ARG A 110 -27.70 33.03 -3.76
N MET A 111 -26.79 32.38 -4.48
CA MET A 111 -27.06 31.13 -5.20
C MET A 111 -27.43 29.98 -4.25
N LEU A 112 -26.76 29.89 -3.09
CA LEU A 112 -26.94 28.80 -2.11
C LEU A 112 -27.91 29.15 -0.96
N PHE A 113 -28.53 30.32 -1.01
CA PHE A 113 -29.51 30.79 -0.04
C PHE A 113 -30.69 29.81 0.12
N ARG A 114 -31.20 29.25 -0.99
CA ARG A 114 -32.37 28.35 -1.00
C ARG A 114 -32.09 26.88 -0.67
N VAL A 115 -30.84 26.51 -0.36
CA VAL A 115 -30.45 25.11 -0.13
C VAL A 115 -30.75 24.66 1.32
N SER A 116 -30.96 25.59 2.27
CA SER A 116 -31.34 25.29 3.66
C SER A 116 -32.55 26.10 4.12
N LYS A 117 -33.21 25.68 5.20
CA LYS A 117 -34.39 26.36 5.79
C LYS A 117 -34.09 27.69 6.52
N TYR A 118 -32.82 28.05 6.72
CA TYR A 118 -32.41 29.25 7.47
C TYR A 118 -32.45 30.55 6.65
N THR A 119 -32.89 31.65 7.28
CA THR A 119 -33.25 32.93 6.64
C THR A 119 -32.20 34.06 6.76
N HIS A 120 -31.03 33.81 7.36
CA HIS A 120 -29.96 34.80 7.53
C HIS A 120 -28.89 34.73 6.43
N LYS A 121 -28.09 35.81 6.28
CA LYS A 121 -26.93 35.85 5.38
C LYS A 121 -25.93 34.78 5.82
N LYS A 122 -25.57 33.88 4.92
CA LYS A 122 -24.59 32.82 5.19
C LYS A 122 -23.19 33.29 4.82
N HIS A 123 -22.18 32.83 5.57
CA HIS A 123 -20.77 33.05 5.27
C HIS A 123 -20.17 31.72 4.80
N LEU A 124 -20.27 31.44 3.50
CA LEU A 124 -19.84 30.17 2.94
C LEU A 124 -18.35 30.14 2.64
N CYS A 125 -17.65 29.10 3.08
CA CYS A 125 -16.32 28.79 2.56
C CYS A 125 -16.44 28.20 1.16
N LEU A 126 -15.81 28.86 0.19
CA LEU A 126 -15.81 28.41 -1.20
C LEU A 126 -14.98 27.14 -1.44
N HIS A 127 -14.14 26.73 -0.47
CA HIS A 127 -13.27 25.57 -0.62
C HIS A 127 -13.96 24.28 -0.20
N CYS A 128 -14.52 24.23 1.01
CA CYS A 128 -15.21 23.05 1.55
C CYS A 128 -16.74 23.16 1.50
N LEU A 129 -17.29 24.30 1.04
CA LEU A 129 -18.73 24.61 1.02
C LEU A 129 -19.40 24.58 2.39
N HIS A 130 -18.64 24.75 3.48
CA HIS A 130 -19.16 24.88 4.84
C HIS A 130 -19.73 26.29 5.07
N SER A 131 -20.89 26.35 5.73
CA SER A 131 -21.53 27.63 6.07
C SER A 131 -21.14 28.05 7.48
N CYS A 132 -20.28 29.06 7.57
CA CYS A 132 -19.90 29.68 8.83
C CYS A 132 -21.01 30.62 9.33
N VAL A 133 -21.07 30.79 10.65
CA VAL A 133 -22.05 31.65 11.33
C VAL A 133 -21.74 33.14 11.20
N SER A 134 -20.48 33.51 10.96
CA SER A 134 -20.03 34.90 10.78
C SER A 134 -18.85 35.00 9.80
N GLU A 135 -18.56 36.21 9.35
CA GLU A 135 -17.43 36.51 8.46
C GLU A 135 -16.07 36.28 9.15
N GLU A 136 -15.99 36.60 10.44
CA GLU A 136 -14.77 36.38 11.24
C GLU A 136 -14.44 34.88 11.37
N VAL A 137 -15.46 34.04 11.58
CA VAL A 137 -15.29 32.57 11.62
C VAL A 137 -14.87 32.04 10.26
N LEU A 138 -15.41 32.60 9.18
CA LEU A 138 -15.02 32.23 7.82
C LEU A 138 -13.55 32.55 7.53
N GLU A 139 -13.04 33.71 7.96
CA GLU A 139 -11.63 34.05 7.75
C GLU A 139 -10.68 33.11 8.52
N LYS A 140 -10.97 32.85 9.81
CA LYS A 140 -10.22 31.86 10.60
C LYS A 140 -10.28 30.46 9.98
N HIS A 141 -11.44 30.08 9.43
CA HIS A 141 -11.62 28.82 8.73
C HIS A 141 -10.80 28.76 7.42
N LYS A 142 -10.75 29.84 6.63
CA LYS A 142 -10.00 29.90 5.36
C LYS A 142 -8.50 29.66 5.54
N GLU A 143 -7.91 30.10 6.66
CA GLU A 143 -6.48 29.91 6.95
C GLU A 143 -6.09 28.43 6.98
N THR A 144 -6.96 27.55 7.51
CA THR A 144 -6.65 26.14 7.74
C THR A 144 -7.40 25.19 6.79
N CYS A 145 -8.50 25.63 6.18
CA CYS A 145 -9.37 24.78 5.35
C CYS A 145 -8.68 24.22 4.11
N LEU A 146 -7.82 25.01 3.46
CA LEU A 146 -7.09 24.60 2.26
C LEU A 146 -6.04 23.51 2.56
N GLU A 147 -5.40 23.60 3.74
CA GLU A 147 -4.41 22.64 4.22
C GLU A 147 -5.06 21.32 4.69
N VAL A 148 -6.21 21.40 5.35
CA VAL A 148 -6.89 20.24 5.95
C VAL A 148 -7.80 19.50 4.96
N ASN A 149 -8.60 20.21 4.14
CA ASN A 149 -9.67 19.58 3.35
C ASN A 149 -9.36 19.43 1.84
N GLY A 150 -8.30 20.07 1.34
CA GLY A 150 -8.02 20.13 -0.10
C GLY A 150 -9.23 20.64 -0.91
N THR A 151 -9.57 19.94 -2.00
CA THR A 151 -10.77 20.23 -2.83
C THR A 151 -12.01 19.42 -2.43
N GLN A 152 -11.99 18.70 -1.32
CA GLN A 152 -13.07 17.76 -0.96
C GLN A 152 -14.09 18.41 -0.01
N ALA A 153 -15.37 18.21 -0.31
CA ALA A 153 -16.46 18.63 0.57
C ALA A 153 -16.64 17.59 1.71
N VAL A 154 -16.36 18.00 2.96
CA VAL A 154 -16.52 17.14 4.14
C VAL A 154 -18.00 17.04 4.52
N LYS A 155 -18.51 15.81 4.65
CA LYS A 155 -19.86 15.53 5.13
C LYS A 155 -19.81 14.79 6.46
N LEU A 156 -20.13 15.49 7.54
CA LEU A 156 -20.16 14.93 8.89
C LEU A 156 -21.41 14.08 9.14
N PRO A 157 -21.33 13.06 10.00
CA PRO A 157 -22.49 12.33 10.49
C PRO A 157 -23.39 13.24 11.33
N LYS A 158 -24.66 12.84 11.51
CA LYS A 158 -25.58 13.59 12.38
C LYS A 158 -25.14 13.47 13.84
N GLU A 159 -25.39 14.50 14.63
CA GLU A 159 -25.16 14.48 16.08
C GLU A 159 -25.84 13.28 16.75
N GLY A 160 -25.16 12.65 17.70
CA GLY A 160 -25.62 11.42 18.37
C GLY A 160 -25.52 10.15 17.52
N THR A 161 -24.89 10.17 16.33
CA THR A 161 -24.67 8.95 15.55
C THR A 161 -23.64 8.07 16.23
N LYS A 162 -24.04 6.86 16.64
CA LYS A 162 -23.15 5.90 17.29
C LYS A 162 -22.80 4.70 16.41
N ILE A 163 -21.55 4.27 16.48
CA ILE A 163 -21.06 2.99 15.98
C ILE A 163 -21.02 1.99 17.13
N LYS A 164 -21.47 0.78 16.83
CA LYS A 164 -21.36 -0.38 17.72
C LYS A 164 -21.20 -1.63 16.87
N PHE A 165 -20.79 -2.73 17.50
CA PHE A 165 -20.74 -4.01 16.82
C PHE A 165 -22.14 -4.37 16.27
N LYS A 166 -22.21 -4.64 14.97
CA LYS A 166 -23.46 -4.98 14.24
C LYS A 166 -23.35 -6.29 13.46
N ASN A 167 -22.14 -6.76 13.20
CA ASN A 167 -21.86 -7.86 12.31
C ASN A 167 -21.86 -9.22 13.02
N HIS A 168 -22.85 -9.48 13.88
CA HIS A 168 -22.97 -10.74 14.63
C HIS A 168 -22.92 -11.97 13.71
N ARG A 169 -23.40 -11.86 12.46
CA ARG A 169 -23.34 -12.93 11.47
C ARG A 169 -21.92 -13.45 11.22
N ASN A 170 -20.91 -12.59 11.33
CA ASN A 170 -19.52 -12.94 11.06
C ASN A 170 -18.93 -13.82 12.17
N SER A 171 -19.67 -14.03 13.26
CA SER A 171 -19.36 -15.03 14.29
C SER A 171 -19.72 -16.46 13.87
N MET A 172 -20.51 -16.64 12.80
CA MET A 172 -20.76 -17.98 12.24
C MET A 172 -19.58 -18.40 11.37
N PRO A 173 -19.05 -19.63 11.53
CA PRO A 173 -18.07 -20.14 10.59
C PRO A 173 -18.63 -20.23 9.18
N VAL A 174 -17.85 -19.75 8.20
CA VAL A 174 -18.12 -19.95 6.79
C VAL A 174 -18.08 -21.46 6.49
N PRO A 175 -19.14 -22.05 5.92
CA PRO A 175 -19.22 -23.50 5.73
C PRO A 175 -18.15 -24.08 4.81
N PHE A 176 -17.82 -23.37 3.72
CA PHE A 176 -16.88 -23.79 2.71
C PHE A 176 -15.96 -22.65 2.32
N VAL A 177 -14.66 -22.92 2.24
CA VAL A 177 -13.64 -22.01 1.71
C VAL A 177 -12.89 -22.73 0.61
N ILE A 178 -12.62 -22.02 -0.48
CA ILE A 178 -11.85 -22.52 -1.61
C ILE A 178 -10.47 -21.87 -1.54
N TYR A 179 -9.42 -22.67 -1.58
CA TYR A 179 -8.03 -22.23 -1.68
C TYR A 179 -7.55 -22.50 -3.09
N ALA A 180 -6.86 -21.55 -3.68
CA ALA A 180 -6.37 -21.68 -5.05
C ALA A 180 -5.07 -20.91 -5.27
N ASP A 181 -4.37 -21.30 -6.32
CA ASP A 181 -3.16 -20.65 -6.81
C ASP A 181 -3.04 -20.88 -8.32
N PHE A 182 -2.33 -20.00 -9.02
CA PHE A 182 -2.02 -20.13 -10.44
C PHE A 182 -0.51 -20.23 -10.65
N GLU A 183 -0.08 -21.06 -11.61
CA GLU A 183 1.24 -20.88 -12.22
C GLU A 183 1.11 -20.26 -13.60
N SER A 184 2.13 -19.49 -13.97
CA SER A 184 2.19 -18.81 -15.25
C SER A 184 3.47 -19.17 -15.98
N ILE A 185 3.36 -19.27 -17.30
CA ILE A 185 4.53 -19.23 -18.17
C ILE A 185 4.95 -17.77 -18.40
N LEU A 186 6.26 -17.56 -18.55
CA LEU A 186 6.86 -16.26 -18.81
C LEU A 186 7.19 -16.12 -20.30
N VAL A 187 6.25 -15.60 -21.09
CA VAL A 187 6.44 -15.44 -22.53
C VAL A 187 7.30 -14.19 -22.79
N PRO A 188 8.51 -14.31 -23.37
CA PRO A 188 9.32 -13.16 -23.72
C PRO A 188 8.61 -12.31 -24.77
N GLU A 189 8.66 -10.99 -24.62
CA GLU A 189 8.17 -10.07 -25.66
C GLU A 189 9.34 -9.63 -26.54
N GLU A 190 9.16 -9.72 -27.86
CA GLU A 190 10.14 -9.20 -28.81
C GLU A 190 10.19 -7.67 -28.68
N ARG A 191 11.40 -7.11 -28.51
CA ARG A 191 11.61 -5.66 -28.54
C ARG A 191 11.05 -5.11 -29.86
N LYS A 192 9.94 -4.37 -29.80
CA LYS A 192 9.53 -3.53 -30.92
C LYS A 192 10.58 -2.45 -31.09
N VAL A 193 11.44 -2.60 -32.08
CA VAL A 193 12.28 -1.50 -32.58
C VAL A 193 11.29 -0.41 -32.99
N GLU A 194 11.30 0.71 -32.27
CA GLU A 194 10.40 1.83 -32.51
C GLU A 194 10.51 2.27 -33.98
N SER A 195 9.47 2.02 -34.78
CA SER A 195 9.24 2.80 -35.99
C SER A 195 8.73 4.17 -35.55
N GLU A 196 9.49 5.21 -35.87
CA GLU A 196 9.21 6.62 -35.58
C GLU A 196 7.78 7.02 -36.02
N SER A 197 6.81 6.99 -35.11
CA SER A 197 5.65 7.89 -35.16
C SER A 197 4.82 7.88 -33.87
N VAL A 198 4.85 9.06 -33.21
CA VAL A 198 3.76 9.76 -32.51
C VAL A 198 3.17 9.17 -31.22
N GLU A 199 3.53 9.84 -30.12
CA GLU A 199 2.73 10.17 -28.92
C GLU A 199 2.03 9.04 -28.14
N ASP A 200 2.82 8.14 -27.53
CA ASP A 200 2.54 7.63 -26.17
C ASP A 200 3.80 6.95 -25.62
N LYS A 201 4.70 7.74 -25.04
CA LYS A 201 5.93 7.20 -24.42
C LYS A 201 5.60 6.63 -23.04
N SER A 202 5.19 5.37 -22.98
CA SER A 202 5.34 4.58 -21.74
C SER A 202 6.84 4.49 -21.44
N SER A 203 7.30 5.01 -20.30
CA SER A 203 8.70 4.95 -19.87
C SER A 203 9.12 3.55 -19.37
N THR A 204 8.31 2.52 -19.65
CA THR A 204 8.47 1.15 -19.15
C THR A 204 8.56 0.19 -20.32
N ASP A 205 9.71 -0.48 -20.45
CA ASP A 205 9.92 -1.53 -21.43
C ASP A 205 9.25 -2.83 -20.94
N LEU A 206 8.24 -3.29 -21.68
CA LEU A 206 7.59 -4.57 -21.41
C LEU A 206 8.49 -5.69 -21.96
N TYR A 207 9.18 -6.42 -21.09
CA TYR A 207 10.13 -7.48 -21.51
C TYR A 207 9.55 -8.90 -21.46
N GLN A 208 8.52 -9.13 -20.66
CA GLN A 208 7.86 -10.44 -20.54
C GLN A 208 6.37 -10.31 -20.20
N THR A 209 5.58 -11.25 -20.74
CA THR A 209 4.15 -11.38 -20.50
C THR A 209 3.87 -12.66 -19.72
N HIS A 210 3.28 -12.51 -18.54
CA HIS A 210 2.87 -13.63 -17.70
C HIS A 210 1.53 -14.18 -18.21
N LYS A 211 1.51 -15.46 -18.61
CA LYS A 211 0.27 -16.14 -19.05
C LYS A 211 -0.03 -17.32 -18.12
N ALA A 212 -1.21 -17.30 -17.49
CA ALA A 212 -1.68 -18.41 -16.66
C ALA A 212 -1.69 -19.71 -17.48
N CYS A 213 -0.94 -20.73 -17.02
CA CYS A 213 -0.86 -22.03 -17.68
C CYS A 213 -1.43 -23.16 -16.84
N SER A 214 -1.58 -22.95 -15.54
CA SER A 214 -2.19 -23.94 -14.65
C SER A 214 -2.87 -23.28 -13.46
N PHE A 215 -3.75 -24.03 -12.79
CA PHE A 215 -4.26 -23.66 -11.47
C PHE A 215 -4.41 -24.89 -10.59
N GLY A 216 -4.29 -24.68 -9.28
CA GLY A 216 -4.64 -25.63 -8.23
C GLY A 216 -5.81 -25.12 -7.42
N LEU A 217 -6.68 -26.03 -6.96
CA LEU A 217 -7.87 -25.68 -6.18
C LEU A 217 -8.17 -26.75 -5.13
N LYS A 218 -8.33 -26.32 -3.88
CA LYS A 218 -8.78 -27.16 -2.76
C LYS A 218 -10.00 -26.53 -2.09
N THR A 219 -11.11 -27.25 -2.02
CA THR A 219 -12.28 -26.83 -1.25
C THR A 219 -12.27 -27.49 0.12
N VAL A 220 -12.34 -26.70 1.19
CA VAL A 220 -12.35 -27.19 2.58
C VAL A 220 -13.71 -26.92 3.22
N CYS A 221 -14.28 -27.94 3.84
CA CYS A 221 -15.49 -27.80 4.65
C CYS A 221 -15.11 -27.58 6.12
N HIS A 222 -15.64 -26.52 6.73
CA HIS A 222 -15.38 -26.23 8.14
C HIS A 222 -16.01 -27.26 9.09
N TYR A 223 -17.19 -27.79 8.74
CA TYR A 223 -18.01 -28.59 9.67
C TYR A 223 -17.67 -30.07 9.69
N ASP A 224 -17.41 -30.67 8.52
CA ASP A 224 -17.08 -32.09 8.40
C ASP A 224 -16.23 -32.30 7.14
N ASP A 225 -15.01 -32.77 7.35
CA ASP A 225 -14.01 -32.89 6.31
C ASP A 225 -14.39 -33.88 5.21
N LYS A 226 -15.32 -34.81 5.45
CA LYS A 226 -15.81 -35.70 4.38
C LYS A 226 -16.53 -34.95 3.25
N TYR A 227 -16.90 -33.70 3.49
CA TYR A 227 -17.52 -32.81 2.50
C TYR A 227 -16.51 -31.87 1.83
N SER A 228 -15.27 -31.81 2.33
CA SER A 228 -14.16 -31.15 1.65
C SER A 228 -13.99 -31.77 0.25
N GLY A 229 -13.73 -30.93 -0.75
CA GLY A 229 -13.44 -31.41 -2.10
C GLY A 229 -12.05 -32.03 -2.18
N GLU A 230 -11.85 -32.99 -3.08
CA GLU A 230 -10.51 -33.41 -3.48
C GLU A 230 -9.74 -32.24 -4.12
N PHE A 231 -8.41 -32.33 -4.12
CA PHE A 231 -7.58 -31.36 -4.84
C PHE A 231 -7.86 -31.46 -6.33
N LYS A 232 -8.04 -30.32 -6.99
CA LYS A 232 -8.28 -30.22 -8.43
C LYS A 232 -7.21 -29.35 -9.04
N SER A 233 -6.59 -29.82 -10.10
CA SER A 233 -5.67 -29.03 -10.91
C SER A 233 -6.06 -29.07 -12.38
N TYR A 234 -5.57 -28.09 -13.13
CA TYR A 234 -5.64 -28.05 -14.57
C TYR A 234 -4.33 -27.46 -15.09
N VAL A 235 -3.84 -28.01 -16.19
CA VAL A 235 -2.69 -27.49 -16.93
C VAL A 235 -3.05 -27.43 -18.40
N GLY A 236 -2.93 -26.26 -19.01
CA GLY A 236 -3.25 -26.05 -20.42
C GLY A 236 -3.55 -24.59 -20.73
N GLU A 237 -3.94 -24.35 -21.98
CA GLU A 237 -4.38 -23.03 -22.41
C GLU A 237 -5.65 -22.58 -21.68
N ASP A 238 -5.86 -21.26 -21.62
CA ASP A 238 -7.03 -20.64 -20.99
C ASP A 238 -7.24 -21.05 -19.52
N ALA A 239 -6.16 -21.31 -18.77
CA ALA A 239 -6.23 -21.77 -17.38
C ALA A 239 -7.13 -20.89 -16.49
N ALA A 240 -7.06 -19.56 -16.63
CA ALA A 240 -7.92 -18.62 -15.89
C ALA A 240 -9.42 -18.75 -16.23
N LEU A 241 -9.76 -19.04 -17.49
CA LEU A 241 -11.15 -19.27 -17.91
C LEU A 241 -11.68 -20.61 -17.38
N VAL A 242 -10.87 -21.67 -17.46
CA VAL A 242 -11.21 -22.99 -16.92
C VAL A 242 -11.34 -22.93 -15.40
N PHE A 243 -10.47 -22.15 -14.73
CA PHE A 243 -10.57 -21.88 -13.31
C PHE A 243 -11.92 -21.24 -12.95
N LEU A 244 -12.31 -20.16 -13.64
CA LEU A 244 -13.58 -19.48 -13.38
C LEU A 244 -14.80 -20.42 -13.54
N LYS A 245 -14.81 -21.27 -14.56
CA LYS A 245 -15.85 -22.30 -14.73
C LYS A 245 -15.84 -23.31 -13.58
N THR A 246 -14.66 -23.73 -13.15
CA THR A 246 -14.46 -24.73 -12.09
C THR A 246 -14.90 -24.21 -10.74
N VAL A 247 -14.47 -23.00 -10.35
CA VAL A 247 -14.82 -22.38 -9.06
C VAL A 247 -16.32 -22.04 -8.99
N LEU A 248 -16.94 -21.64 -10.12
CA LEU A 248 -18.39 -21.48 -10.17
C LEU A 248 -19.11 -22.81 -9.95
N LYS A 249 -18.70 -23.89 -10.62
CA LYS A 249 -19.26 -25.23 -10.42
C LYS A 249 -19.11 -25.70 -8.96
N GLU A 250 -17.94 -25.48 -8.36
CA GLU A 250 -17.70 -25.77 -6.94
C GLU A 250 -18.59 -24.94 -6.02
N SER A 251 -18.81 -23.66 -6.32
CA SER A 251 -19.70 -22.81 -5.53
C SER A 251 -21.15 -23.34 -5.50
N PHE A 252 -21.64 -23.87 -6.63
CA PHE A 252 -22.95 -24.51 -6.69
C PHE A 252 -22.99 -25.80 -5.89
N ARG A 253 -21.97 -26.66 -6.01
CA ARG A 253 -21.85 -27.87 -5.19
C ARG A 253 -21.87 -27.56 -3.69
N CYS A 254 -21.05 -26.60 -3.25
CA CYS A 254 -21.00 -26.17 -1.86
C CYS A 254 -22.37 -25.70 -1.36
N ARG A 255 -23.08 -24.93 -2.20
CA ARG A 255 -24.43 -24.44 -1.89
C ARG A 255 -25.45 -25.57 -1.74
N GLU A 256 -25.45 -26.55 -2.64
CA GLU A 256 -26.33 -27.72 -2.52
C GLU A 256 -26.03 -28.55 -1.28
N MET A 257 -24.74 -28.73 -0.96
CA MET A 257 -24.32 -29.46 0.24
C MET A 257 -24.76 -28.77 1.52
N VAL A 258 -24.55 -27.45 1.62
CA VAL A 258 -25.08 -26.65 2.74
C VAL A 258 -26.57 -26.87 2.94
N ASN A 259 -27.36 -26.87 1.86
CA ASN A 259 -28.82 -27.02 1.94
C ASN A 259 -29.29 -28.39 2.44
N ASN A 260 -28.48 -29.45 2.26
CA ASN A 260 -28.95 -30.83 2.39
C ASN A 260 -28.40 -31.58 3.63
N ILE A 261 -27.34 -31.09 4.29
CA ILE A 261 -26.43 -31.99 5.02
C ILE A 261 -26.31 -31.76 6.54
N PHE A 262 -26.24 -30.52 7.01
CA PHE A 262 -25.74 -30.30 8.37
C PHE A 262 -26.89 -30.38 9.40
N LYS A 263 -26.68 -31.02 10.56
CA LYS A 263 -27.63 -31.13 11.70
C LYS A 263 -26.84 -31.10 13.02
N LYS A 264 -27.03 -30.11 13.92
CA LYS A 264 -26.47 -30.10 15.30
C LYS A 264 -27.48 -29.74 16.42
N LYS A 265 -27.41 -30.42 17.58
CA LYS A 265 -28.32 -30.33 18.76
C LYS A 265 -27.96 -29.23 19.79
N MET A 266 -28.99 -28.83 20.56
CA MET A 266 -29.20 -27.64 21.43
C MET A 266 -28.40 -27.48 22.76
N VAL A 267 -28.31 -26.22 23.20
CA VAL A 267 -28.28 -25.73 24.60
C VAL A 267 -29.34 -24.62 24.77
N ILE A 268 -30.03 -24.52 25.92
CA ILE A 268 -31.07 -23.50 26.20
C ILE A 268 -30.46 -22.32 26.97
N THR A 269 -30.75 -21.08 26.57
CA THR A 269 -30.31 -19.84 27.26
C THR A 269 -31.50 -18.91 27.56
N ARG A 270 -31.39 -18.09 28.62
CA ARG A 270 -32.40 -17.08 29.02
C ARG A 270 -32.24 -15.75 28.27
N ASN A 271 -31.07 -15.50 27.68
CA ASN A 271 -30.70 -14.29 26.96
C ASN A 271 -30.63 -14.54 25.45
N CYS A 272 -30.66 -13.48 24.65
CA CYS A 272 -30.54 -13.55 23.19
C CYS A 272 -29.25 -14.28 22.80
N SER A 273 -29.37 -15.42 22.12
CA SER A 273 -28.23 -16.26 21.74
C SER A 273 -27.26 -15.61 20.75
N ILE A 274 -27.66 -14.51 20.11
CA ILE A 274 -26.88 -13.83 19.06
C ILE A 274 -26.15 -12.59 19.59
N CYS A 275 -26.80 -11.79 20.44
CA CYS A 275 -26.24 -10.54 20.95
C CYS A 275 -26.02 -10.52 22.47
N GLY A 276 -26.41 -11.58 23.21
CA GLY A 276 -26.22 -11.71 24.66
C GLY A 276 -27.17 -10.89 25.53
N ASN A 277 -27.92 -9.95 24.96
CA ASN A 277 -28.84 -9.07 25.69
C ASN A 277 -30.15 -9.78 26.09
N ASP A 278 -30.85 -9.21 27.08
CA ASP A 278 -32.13 -9.73 27.54
C ASP A 278 -33.21 -9.71 26.43
N LEU A 279 -34.08 -10.71 26.46
CA LEU A 279 -35.15 -10.89 25.46
C LEU A 279 -36.45 -10.27 25.97
N GLY A 280 -37.06 -9.41 25.16
CA GLY A 280 -38.39 -8.84 25.40
C GLY A 280 -39.50 -9.56 24.64
N GLU A 281 -40.55 -8.84 24.26
CA GLU A 281 -41.69 -9.36 23.47
C GLU A 281 -41.31 -9.74 22.02
N ASP A 282 -40.19 -9.26 21.51
CA ASP A 282 -39.67 -9.52 20.15
C ASP A 282 -38.86 -10.83 20.05
N ARG A 283 -38.96 -11.68 21.08
CA ARG A 283 -38.32 -12.99 21.16
C ARG A 283 -38.85 -13.92 20.07
N VAL A 284 -37.97 -14.31 19.17
CA VAL A 284 -38.19 -15.34 18.16
C VAL A 284 -37.30 -16.54 18.42
N ARG A 285 -37.67 -17.65 17.78
CA ARG A 285 -36.84 -18.85 17.76
C ARG A 285 -35.79 -18.71 16.64
N ASP A 286 -34.53 -18.53 17.01
CA ASP A 286 -33.43 -18.58 16.05
C ASP A 286 -33.12 -20.04 15.71
N HIS A 287 -33.01 -20.31 14.42
CA HIS A 287 -32.66 -21.63 13.91
C HIS A 287 -31.47 -21.48 13.00
N ASP A 288 -30.63 -22.49 13.00
CA ASP A 288 -29.49 -22.53 12.11
C ASP A 288 -29.93 -22.62 10.65
N HIS A 289 -29.48 -21.66 9.83
CA HIS A 289 -29.84 -21.62 8.40
C HIS A 289 -29.16 -22.70 7.56
N VAL A 290 -28.09 -23.31 8.07
CA VAL A 290 -27.40 -24.46 7.48
C VAL A 290 -27.97 -25.77 8.06
N THR A 291 -28.35 -25.79 9.35
CA THR A 291 -28.75 -27.05 10.02
C THR A 291 -30.24 -27.25 10.26
N GLY A 292 -31.06 -26.21 10.15
CA GLY A 292 -32.47 -26.20 10.51
C GLY A 292 -32.76 -26.34 12.01
N MET A 293 -31.72 -26.44 12.86
CA MET A 293 -31.85 -26.75 14.28
C MET A 293 -31.90 -25.48 15.12
N TYR A 294 -32.67 -25.51 16.20
CA TYR A 294 -32.85 -24.39 17.10
C TYR A 294 -31.52 -24.03 17.80
N ARG A 295 -31.06 -22.78 17.60
CA ARG A 295 -29.81 -22.24 18.19
C ARG A 295 -30.05 -21.56 19.54
N GLY A 296 -31.25 -21.03 19.75
CA GLY A 296 -31.61 -20.29 20.96
C GLY A 296 -32.75 -19.31 20.74
N ALA A 297 -33.10 -18.60 21.78
CA ALA A 297 -34.04 -17.49 21.67
C ALA A 297 -33.25 -16.24 21.23
N ALA A 298 -33.77 -15.49 20.27
CA ALA A 298 -33.13 -14.29 19.75
C ALA A 298 -34.13 -13.15 19.54
N HIS A 299 -33.66 -11.91 19.45
CA HIS A 299 -34.48 -10.80 18.95
C HIS A 299 -34.83 -11.04 17.47
N ASN A 300 -36.04 -10.65 17.04
CA ASN A 300 -36.48 -10.80 15.65
C ASN A 300 -35.49 -10.18 14.65
N ILE A 301 -34.97 -8.99 14.98
CA ILE A 301 -33.98 -8.28 14.14
C ILE A 301 -32.63 -9.01 14.13
N CYS A 302 -32.17 -9.55 15.26
CA CYS A 302 -30.95 -10.33 15.34
C CYS A 302 -31.06 -11.59 14.48
N ASN A 303 -32.16 -12.34 14.60
CA ASN A 303 -32.47 -13.52 13.79
C ASN A 303 -32.49 -13.20 12.29
N LEU A 304 -33.15 -12.10 11.87
CA LEU A 304 -33.19 -11.70 10.46
C LEU A 304 -31.81 -11.33 9.89
N LYS A 305 -30.91 -10.79 10.72
CA LYS A 305 -29.54 -10.39 10.32
C LYS A 305 -28.54 -11.54 10.41
N TYR A 306 -28.78 -12.55 11.25
CA TYR A 306 -27.90 -13.69 11.49
C TYR A 306 -28.10 -14.80 10.44
N ARG A 307 -28.08 -14.40 9.16
CA ARG A 307 -28.24 -15.28 8.01
C ARG A 307 -26.89 -15.65 7.40
N ILE A 308 -26.81 -16.88 6.93
CA ILE A 308 -25.62 -17.39 6.24
C ILE A 308 -25.55 -16.74 4.86
N THR A 309 -24.39 -16.17 4.54
CA THR A 309 -24.13 -15.62 3.22
C THR A 309 -23.74 -16.74 2.27
N TRP A 310 -24.40 -16.80 1.12
CA TRP A 310 -24.13 -17.78 0.06
C TRP A 310 -22.85 -17.51 -0.74
N LYS A 311 -22.04 -16.55 -0.29
CA LYS A 311 -20.76 -16.22 -0.91
C LYS A 311 -19.70 -17.17 -0.36
N VAL A 312 -19.20 -18.05 -1.22
CA VAL A 312 -18.06 -18.91 -0.92
C VAL A 312 -16.78 -18.09 -1.10
N PRO A 313 -15.95 -17.96 -0.06
CA PRO A 313 -14.65 -17.30 -0.17
C PRO A 313 -13.68 -18.13 -0.99
N VAL A 314 -12.97 -17.45 -1.90
CA VAL A 314 -11.85 -18.00 -2.68
C VAL A 314 -10.59 -17.28 -2.25
N VAL A 315 -9.71 -17.99 -1.57
CA VAL A 315 -8.50 -17.45 -0.93
C VAL A 315 -7.30 -17.75 -1.80
N PHE A 316 -6.57 -16.70 -2.13
CA PHE A 316 -5.24 -16.75 -2.76
C PHE A 316 -4.22 -16.09 -1.82
N HIS A 317 -2.94 -16.37 -2.02
CA HIS A 317 -1.86 -15.69 -1.33
C HIS A 317 -1.22 -14.66 -2.27
N ASN A 318 -1.37 -13.37 -1.97
CA ASN A 318 -0.99 -12.25 -2.86
C ASN A 318 -1.93 -12.02 -4.05
N LEU A 319 -3.22 -12.32 -3.90
CA LEU A 319 -4.23 -12.11 -4.94
C LEU A 319 -4.15 -10.72 -5.58
N ARG A 320 -4.07 -9.69 -4.73
CA ARG A 320 -4.05 -8.28 -5.13
C ARG A 320 -2.81 -7.92 -5.95
N GLY A 321 -1.70 -8.63 -5.73
CA GLY A 321 -0.43 -8.38 -6.37
C GLY A 321 -0.25 -9.11 -7.70
N TYR A 322 -0.94 -10.25 -7.89
CA TYR A 322 -0.68 -11.15 -9.01
C TYR A 322 -1.94 -11.74 -9.63
N ASP A 323 -2.56 -12.75 -9.00
CA ASP A 323 -3.62 -13.58 -9.60
C ASP A 323 -4.87 -12.80 -10.01
N SER A 324 -5.18 -11.70 -9.30
CA SER A 324 -6.33 -10.87 -9.64
C SER A 324 -6.24 -10.31 -11.06
N HIS A 325 -5.04 -10.02 -11.57
CA HIS A 325 -4.84 -9.52 -12.92
C HIS A 325 -5.22 -10.58 -13.97
N LEU A 326 -4.79 -11.84 -13.75
CA LEU A 326 -5.11 -12.98 -14.61
C LEU A 326 -6.62 -13.27 -14.63
N ILE A 327 -7.25 -13.24 -13.46
CA ILE A 327 -8.69 -13.49 -13.32
C ILE A 327 -9.50 -12.36 -13.98
N MET A 328 -9.13 -11.10 -13.76
CA MET A 328 -9.87 -9.93 -14.26
C MET A 328 -9.89 -9.83 -15.79
N GLN A 329 -8.84 -10.27 -16.47
CA GLN A 329 -8.80 -10.34 -17.93
C GLN A 329 -9.90 -11.26 -18.50
N GLU A 330 -10.19 -12.35 -17.80
CA GLU A 330 -11.16 -13.36 -18.26
C GLU A 330 -12.59 -13.12 -17.75
N ILE A 331 -12.76 -12.36 -16.65
CA ILE A 331 -14.06 -12.04 -16.06
C ILE A 331 -14.99 -11.37 -17.08
N GLY A 332 -14.47 -10.51 -17.97
CA GLY A 332 -15.25 -9.81 -18.99
C GLY A 332 -15.99 -10.75 -19.96
N LYS A 333 -15.57 -12.02 -20.07
CA LYS A 333 -16.22 -13.05 -20.89
C LYS A 333 -17.47 -13.64 -20.22
N PHE A 334 -17.71 -13.38 -18.94
CA PHE A 334 -18.86 -13.87 -18.19
C PHE A 334 -19.94 -12.80 -18.03
N LYS A 335 -21.20 -13.17 -18.30
CA LYS A 335 -22.38 -12.31 -18.05
C LYS A 335 -22.78 -12.38 -16.57
N MET A 336 -21.93 -11.88 -15.67
CA MET A 336 -22.18 -11.83 -14.23
C MET A 336 -21.87 -10.46 -13.64
N ASP A 337 -22.63 -10.06 -12.63
CA ASP A 337 -22.35 -8.82 -11.89
C ASP A 337 -21.03 -8.93 -11.15
N VAL A 338 -20.10 -8.02 -11.44
CA VAL A 338 -18.80 -7.93 -10.76
C VAL A 338 -18.86 -6.76 -9.79
N ASN A 339 -18.58 -7.02 -8.51
CA ASN A 339 -18.42 -5.97 -7.51
C ASN A 339 -16.98 -5.94 -7.05
N VAL A 340 -16.33 -4.78 -7.15
CA VAL A 340 -14.89 -4.62 -6.89
C VAL A 340 -14.68 -3.61 -5.76
N ILE A 341 -13.72 -3.90 -4.88
CA ILE A 341 -13.19 -2.96 -3.90
C ILE A 341 -11.79 -2.54 -4.40
N PRO A 342 -11.68 -1.45 -5.18
CA PRO A 342 -10.40 -1.03 -5.75
C PRO A 342 -9.50 -0.42 -4.67
N ASN A 343 -8.21 -0.71 -4.74
CA ASN A 343 -7.19 0.03 -3.98
C ASN A 343 -6.64 1.21 -4.80
N ASN A 344 -6.41 0.99 -6.09
CA ASN A 344 -6.06 2.00 -7.08
C ASN A 344 -6.57 1.52 -8.46
N MET A 345 -6.13 2.15 -9.56
CA MET A 345 -6.59 1.79 -10.90
C MET A 345 -6.13 0.40 -11.38
N GLU A 346 -5.17 -0.23 -10.72
CA GLU A 346 -4.58 -1.51 -11.13
C GLU A 346 -4.85 -2.64 -10.14
N LYS A 347 -4.84 -2.32 -8.83
CA LYS A 347 -4.86 -3.28 -7.73
C LYS A 347 -6.22 -3.29 -7.04
N TYR A 348 -6.75 -4.49 -6.83
CA TYR A 348 -8.04 -4.72 -6.19
C TYR A 348 -7.85 -5.36 -4.81
N ILE A 349 -8.45 -4.79 -3.76
CA ILE A 349 -8.39 -5.36 -2.40
C ILE A 349 -9.16 -6.68 -2.35
N SER A 350 -10.34 -6.70 -2.97
CA SER A 350 -11.21 -7.86 -3.09
C SER A 350 -12.21 -7.62 -4.21
N PHE A 351 -12.75 -8.68 -4.78
CA PHE A 351 -13.84 -8.62 -5.73
C PHE A 351 -14.81 -9.79 -5.54
N SER A 352 -16.05 -9.63 -5.98
CA SER A 352 -17.09 -10.65 -5.93
C SER A 352 -17.64 -10.93 -7.32
N LEU A 353 -17.87 -12.21 -7.61
CA LEU A 353 -18.58 -12.66 -8.80
C LEU A 353 -20.01 -13.03 -8.44
N GLY A 354 -20.95 -12.17 -8.85
CA GLY A 354 -22.35 -12.25 -8.50
C GLY A 354 -22.59 -12.31 -6.99
N LYS A 355 -23.52 -13.16 -6.58
CA LYS A 355 -23.86 -13.41 -5.16
C LYS A 355 -23.22 -14.69 -4.61
N ASN A 356 -22.38 -15.36 -5.39
CA ASN A 356 -21.90 -16.72 -5.10
C ASN A 356 -20.45 -16.77 -4.62
N LEU A 357 -19.60 -15.85 -5.06
CA LEU A 357 -18.16 -15.89 -4.80
C LEU A 357 -17.65 -14.54 -4.29
N VAL A 358 -16.66 -14.61 -3.38
CA VAL A 358 -15.84 -13.47 -2.97
C VAL A 358 -14.39 -13.90 -2.96
N PHE A 359 -13.52 -13.10 -3.57
CA PHE A 359 -12.09 -13.38 -3.64
C PHE A 359 -11.38 -12.62 -2.53
N ILE A 360 -10.56 -13.35 -1.76
CA ILE A 360 -9.87 -12.87 -0.57
C ILE A 360 -8.37 -13.06 -0.75
N ASP A 361 -7.62 -12.04 -0.38
CA ASP A 361 -6.17 -12.07 -0.34
C ASP A 361 -5.70 -12.36 1.09
N SER A 362 -5.09 -13.52 1.31
CA SER A 362 -4.59 -13.91 2.64
C SER A 362 -3.48 -12.98 3.16
N ILE A 363 -2.72 -12.31 2.28
CA ILE A 363 -1.67 -11.34 2.68
C ILE A 363 -2.27 -10.12 3.38
N GLN A 364 -3.54 -9.78 3.09
CA GLN A 364 -4.23 -8.67 3.78
C GLN A 364 -4.52 -8.98 5.25
N PHE A 365 -4.38 -10.25 5.67
CA PHE A 365 -4.50 -10.70 7.05
C PHE A 365 -3.15 -11.03 7.66
N MET A 366 -2.30 -11.72 6.91
CA MET A 366 -1.02 -12.25 7.34
C MET A 366 0.06 -11.74 6.37
N ALA A 367 0.58 -10.54 6.64
CA ALA A 367 1.48 -9.82 5.74
C ALA A 367 2.93 -10.36 5.75
N SER A 368 3.09 -11.65 5.42
CA SER A 368 4.37 -12.35 5.29
C SER A 368 4.28 -13.37 4.15
N SER A 369 5.42 -13.90 3.70
CA SER A 369 5.44 -14.93 2.66
C SER A 369 4.80 -16.24 3.16
N LEU A 370 4.24 -17.02 2.24
CA LEU A 370 3.68 -18.34 2.57
C LEU A 370 4.72 -19.23 3.27
N GLU A 371 5.97 -19.22 2.82
CA GLU A 371 7.08 -19.94 3.45
C GLU A 371 7.25 -19.56 4.93
N ALA A 372 7.26 -18.25 5.23
CA ALA A 372 7.38 -17.77 6.61
C ALA A 372 6.15 -18.11 7.45
N LEU A 373 4.96 -18.19 6.86
CA LEU A 373 3.75 -18.60 7.58
C LEU A 373 3.75 -20.10 7.87
N VAL A 374 4.20 -20.91 6.92
CA VAL A 374 4.31 -22.37 7.04
C VAL A 374 5.35 -22.76 8.09
N SER A 375 6.49 -22.07 8.16
CA SER A 375 7.54 -22.35 9.16
C SER A 375 7.11 -22.07 10.61
N ASN A 376 6.03 -21.31 10.80
CA ASN A 376 5.43 -21.06 12.12
C ASN A 376 4.40 -22.12 12.54
N LEU A 377 4.04 -23.08 11.68
CA LEU A 377 3.08 -24.13 11.99
C LEU A 377 3.75 -25.32 12.68
N SER A 378 3.07 -25.90 13.67
CA SER A 378 3.47 -27.17 14.27
C SER A 378 2.99 -28.35 13.41
N PRO A 379 3.59 -29.56 13.51
CA PRO A 379 3.14 -30.73 12.75
C PRO A 379 1.64 -31.05 12.88
N GLU A 380 1.04 -30.74 14.03
CA GLU A 380 -0.41 -30.95 14.31
C GLU A 380 -1.32 -29.95 13.58
N ASP A 381 -0.76 -28.81 13.16
CA ASP A 381 -1.48 -27.76 12.44
C ASP A 381 -1.67 -28.11 10.96
N PHE A 382 -0.89 -29.05 10.41
CA PHE A 382 -0.99 -29.52 9.02
C PHE A 382 -2.10 -30.58 8.85
N ARG A 383 -3.36 -30.17 9.04
CA ARG A 383 -4.52 -31.06 8.99
C ARG A 383 -4.86 -31.51 7.56
N ILE A 384 -4.51 -30.72 6.56
CA ILE A 384 -4.80 -30.98 5.15
C ILE A 384 -3.62 -31.70 4.52
N VAL A 385 -2.43 -31.09 4.57
CA VAL A 385 -1.18 -31.68 4.04
C VAL A 385 -0.87 -32.99 4.74
N GLY A 386 -1.03 -33.05 6.07
CA GLY A 386 -0.77 -34.25 6.86
C GLY A 386 -1.73 -35.40 6.58
N LYS A 387 -2.86 -35.21 5.88
CA LYS A 387 -3.71 -36.33 5.42
C LYS A 387 -3.19 -36.94 4.13
N ARG A 388 -2.56 -36.12 3.29
CA ARG A 388 -2.08 -36.48 1.96
C ARG A 388 -0.70 -37.15 2.04
N TRP A 389 0.21 -36.59 2.84
CA TRP A 389 1.57 -37.07 2.99
C TRP A 389 1.92 -37.36 4.45
N LYS A 390 2.79 -38.37 4.66
CA LYS A 390 3.26 -38.83 5.97
C LYS A 390 4.77 -39.09 5.91
N GLY A 391 5.42 -39.13 7.07
CA GLY A 391 6.84 -39.51 7.16
C GLY A 391 7.76 -38.54 6.40
N GLU A 392 8.66 -39.07 5.58
CA GLU A 392 9.61 -38.25 4.81
C GLU A 392 8.92 -37.37 3.77
N ASP A 393 7.88 -37.88 3.10
CA ASP A 393 7.09 -37.11 2.13
C ASP A 393 6.55 -35.83 2.78
N PHE A 394 6.01 -35.95 3.99
CA PHE A 394 5.47 -34.83 4.76
C PHE A 394 6.55 -33.76 5.01
N ASN A 395 7.73 -34.17 5.47
CA ASN A 395 8.82 -33.24 5.78
C ASN A 395 9.33 -32.50 4.53
N LEU A 396 9.25 -33.12 3.35
CA LEU A 396 9.64 -32.51 2.08
C LEU A 396 8.60 -31.50 1.59
N VAL A 397 7.31 -31.84 1.65
CA VAL A 397 6.22 -30.98 1.15
C VAL A 397 5.86 -29.83 2.09
N THR A 398 6.20 -29.89 3.38
CA THR A 398 5.98 -28.77 4.32
C THR A 398 7.03 -27.68 4.21
N GLN A 399 8.04 -27.84 3.35
CA GLN A 399 9.04 -26.81 3.08
C GLN A 399 8.81 -26.27 1.67
N LYS A 400 8.55 -24.96 1.55
CA LYS A 400 8.20 -24.36 0.26
C LYS A 400 9.28 -24.63 -0.79
N GLY A 401 8.89 -25.17 -1.95
CA GLY A 401 9.77 -25.51 -3.08
C GLY A 401 10.42 -24.28 -3.75
N VAL A 402 11.42 -24.51 -4.61
CA VAL A 402 11.88 -23.49 -5.58
C VAL A 402 11.37 -23.85 -6.97
N PHE A 403 11.05 -22.86 -7.80
CA PHE A 403 10.46 -23.08 -9.12
C PHE A 403 11.19 -22.28 -10.22
N PRO A 404 11.55 -22.90 -11.36
CA PRO A 404 12.32 -22.25 -12.41
C PRO A 404 11.41 -21.46 -13.37
N TYR A 405 10.93 -20.29 -12.93
CA TYR A 405 9.96 -19.49 -13.69
C TYR A 405 10.46 -19.07 -15.08
N GLU A 406 11.72 -18.64 -15.20
CA GLU A 406 12.29 -18.17 -16.48
C GLU A 406 12.56 -19.29 -17.46
N PHE A 407 12.83 -20.49 -16.95
CA PHE A 407 12.89 -21.66 -17.80
C PHE A 407 11.53 -21.89 -18.48
N LEU A 408 10.42 -21.67 -17.76
CA LEU A 408 9.07 -21.99 -18.21
C LEU A 408 8.46 -20.87 -19.07
N ASP A 409 9.00 -20.67 -20.27
CA ASP A 409 8.48 -19.67 -21.24
C ASP A 409 7.34 -20.18 -22.14
N ASN A 410 7.12 -21.49 -22.18
CA ASN A 410 6.08 -22.13 -22.96
C ASN A 410 5.56 -23.40 -22.26
N ILE A 411 4.34 -23.83 -22.63
CA ILE A 411 3.70 -24.99 -21.98
C ILE A 411 4.42 -26.31 -22.29
N SER A 412 5.01 -26.47 -23.48
CA SER A 412 5.66 -27.74 -23.86
C SER A 412 6.92 -28.02 -23.05
N LYS A 413 7.54 -27.01 -22.42
CA LYS A 413 8.64 -27.21 -21.48
C LYS A 413 8.26 -27.97 -20.21
N LEU A 414 6.98 -28.05 -19.86
CA LEU A 414 6.53 -28.96 -18.80
C LEU A 414 6.82 -30.43 -19.13
N ASP A 415 6.87 -30.78 -20.41
CA ASP A 415 7.13 -32.16 -20.84
C ASP A 415 8.63 -32.47 -20.96
N THR A 416 9.51 -31.53 -20.55
CA THR A 416 10.97 -31.74 -20.51
C THR A 416 11.31 -32.80 -19.48
N GLU A 417 12.14 -33.77 -19.88
CA GLU A 417 12.67 -34.80 -19.00
C GLU A 417 13.83 -34.27 -18.16
N GLY A 418 13.82 -34.61 -16.86
CA GLY A 418 14.85 -34.20 -15.91
C GLY A 418 14.63 -32.82 -15.28
N LEU A 419 15.20 -32.63 -14.09
CA LEU A 419 15.21 -31.33 -13.43
C LEU A 419 16.20 -30.40 -14.16
N PRO A 420 15.79 -29.17 -14.55
CA PRO A 420 16.67 -28.19 -15.16
C PRO A 420 17.89 -27.91 -14.29
N SER A 421 19.00 -27.57 -14.93
CA SER A 421 20.23 -27.16 -14.25
C SER A 421 20.03 -25.89 -13.42
N ARG A 422 20.89 -25.69 -12.42
CA ARG A 422 20.77 -24.58 -11.46
C ARG A 422 20.72 -23.19 -12.11
N ASP A 423 21.41 -22.99 -13.24
CA ASP A 423 21.38 -21.74 -14.01
C ASP A 423 19.97 -21.38 -14.51
N LYS A 424 19.11 -22.38 -14.73
CA LYS A 424 17.73 -22.21 -15.19
C LYS A 424 16.75 -21.77 -14.09
N PHE A 425 17.23 -21.69 -12.85
CA PHE A 425 16.50 -21.14 -11.70
C PHE A 425 16.86 -19.68 -11.40
N TYR A 426 17.62 -19.02 -12.29
CA TYR A 426 17.89 -17.59 -12.18
C TYR A 426 16.58 -16.79 -12.20
N SER A 427 16.52 -15.72 -11.40
CA SER A 427 15.39 -14.80 -11.38
C SER A 427 15.86 -13.39 -11.73
N SER A 428 15.49 -12.90 -12.90
CA SER A 428 15.69 -11.52 -13.38
C SER A 428 14.91 -10.51 -12.56
N LEU A 429 13.85 -10.94 -11.86
CA LEU A 429 13.11 -10.06 -10.94
C LEU A 429 13.96 -9.69 -9.72
N TYR A 430 14.78 -10.62 -9.23
CA TYR A 430 15.64 -10.44 -8.06
C TYR A 430 17.12 -10.31 -8.42
N GLU A 431 17.45 -10.43 -9.71
CA GLU A 431 18.80 -10.52 -10.27
C GLU A 431 19.71 -11.45 -9.47
N SER A 432 19.18 -12.63 -9.13
CA SER A 432 19.84 -13.56 -8.22
C SER A 432 19.69 -15.02 -8.65
N GLU A 433 20.76 -15.79 -8.45
CA GLU A 433 20.72 -17.25 -8.57
C GLU A 433 20.00 -17.90 -7.38
N VAL A 434 19.38 -19.06 -7.62
CA VAL A 434 18.89 -19.91 -6.52
C VAL A 434 20.05 -20.35 -5.63
N LYS A 435 19.81 -20.40 -4.31
CA LYS A 435 20.80 -20.90 -3.35
C LYS A 435 21.10 -22.38 -3.62
N GLU A 436 22.35 -22.76 -3.43
CA GLU A 436 22.81 -24.16 -3.55
C GLU A 436 22.01 -25.14 -2.68
N GLU A 437 21.68 -24.73 -1.45
CA GLU A 437 20.89 -25.54 -0.52
C GLU A 437 19.46 -25.80 -1.04
N ASP A 438 18.84 -24.78 -1.61
CA ASP A 438 17.48 -24.87 -2.16
C ASP A 438 17.44 -25.74 -3.42
N TYR A 439 18.45 -25.63 -4.29
CA TYR A 439 18.56 -26.47 -5.49
C TYR A 439 18.84 -27.94 -5.14
N LYS A 440 19.73 -28.22 -4.18
CA LYS A 440 19.96 -29.58 -3.68
C LYS A 440 18.69 -30.19 -3.09
N ARG A 441 17.86 -29.38 -2.43
CA ARG A 441 16.56 -29.83 -1.94
C ARG A 441 15.60 -30.13 -3.09
N ALA A 442 15.56 -29.30 -4.14
CA ALA A 442 14.77 -29.58 -5.33
C ALA A 442 15.19 -30.92 -5.99
N GLN A 443 16.50 -31.20 -6.08
CA GLN A 443 17.01 -32.50 -6.51
C GLN A 443 16.54 -33.65 -5.60
N LYS A 444 16.63 -33.46 -4.27
CA LYS A 444 16.12 -34.45 -3.31
C LYS A 444 14.63 -34.73 -3.52
N VAL A 445 13.80 -33.70 -3.69
CA VAL A 445 12.37 -33.84 -3.96
C VAL A 445 12.14 -34.61 -5.27
N TRP A 446 12.85 -34.23 -6.33
CA TRP A 446 12.79 -34.88 -7.63
C TRP A 446 13.07 -36.38 -7.54
N ASP A 447 14.17 -36.75 -6.89
CA ASP A 447 14.61 -38.14 -6.73
C ASP A 447 13.66 -38.94 -5.82
N HIS A 448 13.24 -38.33 -4.70
CA HIS A 448 12.38 -38.98 -3.70
C HIS A 448 11.00 -39.33 -4.28
N PHE A 449 10.38 -38.40 -5.00
CA PHE A 449 9.09 -38.61 -5.65
C PHE A 449 9.21 -39.31 -7.01
N LYS A 450 10.42 -39.69 -7.44
CA LYS A 450 10.72 -40.39 -8.70
C LYS A 450 10.14 -39.68 -9.93
N MET A 451 10.30 -38.37 -9.95
CA MET A 451 9.80 -37.50 -11.01
C MET A 451 10.57 -37.75 -12.31
N LYS A 452 9.86 -37.66 -13.44
CA LYS A 452 10.44 -37.86 -14.77
C LYS A 452 10.46 -36.57 -15.57
N THR A 453 9.40 -35.79 -15.45
CA THR A 453 9.15 -34.59 -16.24
C THR A 453 8.99 -33.35 -15.38
N MET A 454 9.23 -32.18 -15.96
CA MET A 454 8.97 -30.91 -15.29
C MET A 454 7.51 -30.73 -14.88
N ARG A 455 6.57 -31.41 -15.56
CA ARG A 455 5.16 -31.49 -15.20
C ARG A 455 4.96 -32.17 -13.85
N ASP A 456 5.67 -33.26 -13.57
CA ASP A 456 5.58 -33.95 -12.27
C ASP A 456 6.02 -33.02 -11.12
N TYR A 457 7.09 -32.25 -11.34
CA TYR A 457 7.58 -31.27 -10.37
C TYR A 457 6.65 -30.08 -10.21
N HIS A 458 6.13 -29.53 -11.32
CA HIS A 458 5.13 -28.46 -11.34
C HIS A 458 3.84 -28.85 -10.61
N ASP A 459 3.30 -30.04 -10.89
CA ASP A 459 2.04 -30.48 -10.31
C ASP A 459 2.16 -30.67 -8.80
N LEU A 460 3.30 -31.21 -8.32
CA LEU A 460 3.58 -31.27 -6.90
C LEU A 460 3.76 -29.87 -6.31
N TYR A 461 4.54 -28.99 -6.94
CA TYR A 461 4.78 -27.62 -6.46
C TYR A 461 3.46 -26.87 -6.23
N LEU A 462 2.59 -26.86 -7.24
CA LEU A 462 1.28 -26.21 -7.19
C LEU A 462 0.33 -26.88 -6.18
N GLU A 463 0.33 -28.21 -6.08
CA GLU A 463 -0.46 -28.91 -5.06
C GLU A 463 0.02 -28.52 -3.65
N THR A 464 1.34 -28.47 -3.42
CA THR A 464 1.89 -28.10 -2.11
C THR A 464 1.56 -26.66 -1.73
N ASP A 465 1.72 -25.69 -2.63
CA ASP A 465 1.44 -24.27 -2.31
C ASP A 465 -0.04 -24.06 -1.95
N VAL A 466 -0.97 -24.68 -2.67
CA VAL A 466 -2.42 -24.59 -2.38
C VAL A 466 -2.78 -25.27 -1.05
N LEU A 467 -2.25 -26.46 -0.78
CA LEU A 467 -2.58 -27.20 0.44
C LEU A 467 -1.94 -26.56 1.68
N LEU A 468 -0.73 -26.00 1.57
CA LEU A 468 -0.08 -25.24 2.62
C LEU A 468 -0.83 -23.95 2.92
N LEU A 469 -1.27 -23.22 1.89
CA LEU A 469 -2.12 -22.04 2.07
C LEU A 469 -3.42 -22.41 2.81
N ALA A 470 -4.03 -23.54 2.46
CA ALA A 470 -5.23 -24.02 3.13
C ALA A 470 -4.98 -24.30 4.62
N ASP A 471 -3.90 -25.00 4.97
CA ASP A 471 -3.55 -25.25 6.38
C ASP A 471 -3.27 -23.94 7.12
N VAL A 472 -2.44 -23.04 6.58
CA VAL A 472 -2.13 -21.73 7.19
C VAL A 472 -3.40 -20.93 7.47
N PHE A 473 -4.28 -20.78 6.48
CA PHE A 473 -5.46 -19.95 6.65
C PHE A 473 -6.55 -20.63 7.51
N GLU A 474 -6.71 -21.96 7.46
CA GLU A 474 -7.64 -22.67 8.36
C GLU A 474 -7.16 -22.61 9.83
N ASN A 475 -5.86 -22.64 10.07
CA ASN A 475 -5.31 -22.41 11.42
C ASN A 475 -5.57 -20.98 11.88
N PHE A 476 -5.36 -19.99 11.00
CA PHE A 476 -5.71 -18.59 11.29
C PHE A 476 -7.21 -18.42 11.61
N ARG A 477 -8.10 -19.05 10.81
CA ARG A 477 -9.55 -19.07 11.06
C ARG A 477 -9.88 -19.63 12.43
N ARG A 478 -9.28 -20.76 12.81
CA ARG A 478 -9.47 -21.38 14.13
C ARG A 478 -9.04 -20.44 15.25
N THR A 479 -7.85 -19.87 15.16
CA THR A 479 -7.33 -18.92 16.15
C THR A 479 -8.23 -17.70 16.31
N CYS A 480 -8.75 -17.14 15.21
CA CYS A 480 -9.66 -15.99 15.26
C CYS A 480 -11.04 -16.36 15.82
N LEU A 481 -11.57 -17.55 15.51
CA LEU A 481 -12.82 -18.03 16.09
C LEU A 481 -12.69 -18.25 17.60
N GLU A 482 -11.56 -18.79 18.07
CA GLU A 482 -11.29 -18.98 19.50
C GLU A 482 -11.02 -17.64 20.23
N SER A 483 -10.24 -16.74 19.60
CA SER A 483 -9.75 -15.51 20.23
C SER A 483 -10.68 -14.31 20.07
N TYR A 484 -11.51 -14.27 19.03
CA TYR A 484 -12.38 -13.13 18.72
C TYR A 484 -13.83 -13.53 18.49
N GLU A 485 -14.13 -14.84 18.41
CA GLU A 485 -15.45 -15.37 18.03
C GLU A 485 -15.94 -14.74 16.71
N LEU A 486 -15.01 -14.52 15.78
CA LEU A 486 -15.25 -13.99 14.44
C LEU A 486 -14.45 -14.84 13.45
N ASP A 487 -15.11 -15.25 12.37
CA ASP A 487 -14.44 -15.97 11.30
C ASP A 487 -13.85 -14.98 10.29
N PRO A 488 -12.51 -14.96 10.09
CA PRO A 488 -11.84 -14.03 9.18
C PRO A 488 -12.26 -14.24 7.72
N ALA A 489 -12.84 -15.39 7.36
CA ALA A 489 -13.35 -15.66 6.01
C ALA A 489 -14.57 -14.79 5.60
N HIS A 490 -15.17 -14.04 6.54
CA HIS A 490 -16.19 -13.01 6.24
C HIS A 490 -15.62 -11.61 5.96
N TYR A 491 -14.31 -11.44 6.14
CA TYR A 491 -13.63 -10.16 6.05
C TYR A 491 -12.73 -10.12 4.82
N VAL A 492 -12.21 -8.94 4.48
CA VAL A 492 -11.27 -8.77 3.36
C VAL A 492 -9.86 -8.38 3.82
N SER A 493 -9.69 -8.01 5.10
CA SER A 493 -8.40 -7.60 5.65
C SER A 493 -8.36 -7.68 7.18
N ALA A 494 -7.15 -7.75 7.76
CA ALA A 494 -6.92 -7.71 9.20
C ALA A 494 -7.49 -6.45 9.87
N PRO A 495 -7.31 -5.22 9.34
CA PRO A 495 -7.92 -4.03 9.95
C PRO A 495 -9.45 -4.12 10.09
N SER A 496 -10.14 -4.67 9.09
CA SER A 496 -11.60 -4.82 9.15
C SER A 496 -12.04 -5.86 10.19
N LEU A 497 -11.28 -6.95 10.33
CA LEU A 497 -11.49 -7.96 11.36
C LEU A 497 -11.21 -7.40 12.77
N SER A 498 -10.06 -6.74 12.94
CA SER A 498 -9.63 -6.17 14.22
C SER A 498 -10.59 -5.09 14.71
N TRP A 499 -11.14 -4.28 13.81
CA TRP A 499 -12.13 -3.28 14.15
C TRP A 499 -13.42 -3.90 14.70
N ASP A 500 -13.94 -4.92 14.04
CA ASP A 500 -15.12 -5.64 14.52
C ASP A 500 -14.83 -6.42 15.81
N ALA A 501 -13.64 -7.03 15.93
CA ALA A 501 -13.20 -7.71 17.15
C ALA A 501 -13.12 -6.74 18.33
N PHE A 502 -12.57 -5.55 18.12
CA PHE A 502 -12.52 -4.47 19.12
C PHE A 502 -13.93 -4.08 19.57
N LEU A 503 -14.82 -3.74 18.64
CA LEU A 503 -16.20 -3.36 18.97
C LEU A 503 -16.97 -4.48 19.67
N LYS A 504 -16.75 -5.74 19.28
CA LYS A 504 -17.38 -6.90 19.89
C LYS A 504 -16.87 -7.14 21.32
N ARG A 505 -15.56 -7.03 21.54
CA ARG A 505 -14.92 -7.26 22.85
C ARG A 505 -15.19 -6.13 23.85
N SER A 506 -15.22 -4.88 23.40
CA SER A 506 -15.48 -3.73 24.27
C SER A 506 -16.97 -3.61 24.64
N ASN A 507 -17.87 -4.03 23.75
CA ASN A 507 -19.32 -3.82 23.87
C ASN A 507 -19.72 -2.33 24.03
N GLU A 508 -18.83 -1.42 23.63
CA GLU A 508 -19.03 0.02 23.74
C GLU A 508 -19.75 0.59 22.52
N GLU A 509 -20.52 1.68 22.73
CA GLU A 509 -21.08 2.49 21.65
C GLU A 509 -20.23 3.75 21.46
N ILE A 510 -19.51 3.82 20.33
CA ILE A 510 -18.62 4.94 20.01
C ILE A 510 -19.41 5.99 19.25
N GLU A 511 -19.55 7.18 19.82
CA GLU A 511 -20.15 8.32 19.13
C GLU A 511 -19.21 8.85 18.02
N LEU A 512 -19.77 9.06 16.83
CA LEU A 512 -19.03 9.65 15.72
C LEU A 512 -18.93 11.15 15.86
N VAL A 513 -17.80 11.70 15.44
CA VAL A 513 -17.56 13.14 15.40
C VAL A 513 -18.54 13.79 14.42
N SER A 514 -19.54 14.50 14.94
CA SER A 514 -20.56 15.22 14.17
C SER A 514 -20.27 16.71 14.03
N ASP A 515 -19.25 17.19 14.74
CA ASP A 515 -18.86 18.60 14.80
C ASP A 515 -17.59 18.85 13.99
N MET A 516 -17.59 19.92 13.20
CA MET A 516 -16.49 20.24 12.29
C MET A 516 -15.28 20.74 13.05
N ASP A 517 -15.47 21.46 14.14
CA ASP A 517 -14.38 21.98 14.95
C ASP A 517 -13.71 20.84 15.71
N MET A 518 -14.47 19.85 16.22
CA MET A 518 -13.91 18.60 16.75
C MET A 518 -13.17 17.80 15.68
N PHE A 519 -13.73 17.68 14.46
CA PHE A 519 -13.06 16.98 13.35
C PHE A 519 -11.74 17.66 12.98
N GLN A 520 -11.75 18.99 12.81
CA GLN A 520 -10.55 19.78 12.55
C GLN A 520 -9.58 19.77 13.73
N PHE A 521 -10.07 19.64 14.96
CA PHE A 521 -9.27 19.51 16.17
C PHE A 521 -8.55 18.16 16.26
N PHE A 522 -9.16 17.07 15.78
CA PHE A 522 -8.47 15.80 15.59
C PHE A 522 -7.49 15.86 14.41
N GLU A 523 -7.84 16.49 13.29
CA GLU A 523 -6.92 16.68 12.15
C GLU A 523 -5.72 17.59 12.49
N LYS A 524 -5.82 18.43 13.53
CA LYS A 524 -4.68 19.19 14.06
C LYS A 524 -3.69 18.24 14.73
N ASP A 525 -2.62 17.99 13.98
CA ASP A 525 -1.47 17.12 14.22
C ASP A 525 -0.98 17.02 15.68
N ASP A 526 -1.04 18.12 16.44
CA ASP A 526 -0.52 18.17 17.82
C ASP A 526 -1.39 17.42 18.84
N LEU A 527 -2.72 17.42 18.69
CA LEU A 527 -3.57 16.69 19.62
C LEU A 527 -3.49 15.18 19.37
N LEU A 528 -3.49 14.74 18.11
CA LEU A 528 -3.26 13.33 17.76
C LEU A 528 -1.91 12.86 18.29
N LYS A 529 -0.84 13.67 18.17
CA LYS A 529 0.46 13.37 18.79
C LYS A 529 0.38 13.24 20.31
N LEU A 530 -0.33 14.13 20.98
CA LEU A 530 -0.44 14.14 22.46
C LEU A 530 -1.33 13.03 23.01
N THR A 531 -2.34 12.60 22.25
CA THR A 531 -3.27 11.51 22.61
C THR A 531 -2.76 10.13 22.20
N ALA A 532 -1.95 10.04 21.15
CA ALA A 532 -1.23 8.84 20.76
C ALA A 532 0.04 8.59 21.59
N SER A 533 0.48 9.57 22.38
CA SER A 533 1.64 9.45 23.27
C SER A 533 1.38 8.40 24.36
N GLN A 534 2.36 7.54 24.64
CA GLN A 534 2.31 6.57 25.75
C GLN A 534 2.15 7.24 27.13
N CYS A 535 2.46 8.54 27.24
CA CYS A 535 2.29 9.32 28.47
C CYS A 535 0.90 9.96 28.60
N PHE A 536 -0.02 9.71 27.66
CA PHE A 536 -1.40 10.20 27.75
C PHE A 536 -2.14 9.53 28.92
N GLN A 537 -2.75 10.34 29.79
CA GLN A 537 -3.56 9.83 30.89
C GLN A 537 -5.05 10.10 30.67
N SER A 538 -5.41 11.34 30.38
CA SER A 538 -6.80 11.75 30.15
C SER A 538 -6.85 13.12 29.48
N HIS A 539 -7.98 13.47 28.88
CA HIS A 539 -8.23 14.84 28.39
C HIS A 539 -9.51 15.40 29.02
N ARG A 540 -9.58 16.72 29.13
CA ARG A 540 -10.78 17.45 29.54
C ARG A 540 -11.00 18.63 28.60
N ILE A 541 -12.15 18.64 27.93
CA ILE A 541 -12.58 19.75 27.11
C ILE A 541 -13.07 20.86 28.05
N MET A 542 -12.46 22.05 27.98
CA MET A 542 -12.87 23.21 28.78
C MET A 542 -13.83 24.11 28.02
N ASN A 543 -13.60 24.28 26.71
CA ASN A 543 -14.53 24.92 25.77
C ASN A 543 -14.14 24.55 24.33
N GLU A 544 -14.88 25.12 23.38
CA GLU A 544 -14.74 24.93 21.92
C GLU A 544 -13.32 25.17 21.38
N ASN A 545 -12.48 25.94 22.10
CA ASN A 545 -11.11 26.27 21.69
C ASN A 545 -10.03 25.80 22.67
N LEU A 546 -10.38 25.08 23.74
CA LEU A 546 -9.44 24.77 24.82
C LEU A 546 -9.68 23.37 25.38
N VAL A 547 -8.67 22.51 25.21
CA VAL A 547 -8.64 21.16 25.78
C VAL A 547 -7.39 21.00 26.63
N VAL A 548 -7.59 20.53 27.86
CA VAL A 548 -6.51 20.21 28.79
C VAL A 548 -6.18 18.73 28.66
N VAL A 549 -4.96 18.44 28.21
CA VAL A 549 -4.44 17.06 28.16
C VAL A 549 -3.62 16.81 29.43
N LYS A 550 -4.07 15.86 30.25
CA LYS A 550 -3.34 15.37 31.41
C LYS A 550 -2.38 14.28 30.95
N ARG A 551 -1.10 14.49 31.21
CA ARG A 551 -0.02 13.55 30.90
C ARG A 551 0.62 13.06 32.19
N MET A 552 1.08 11.82 32.17
CA MET A 552 2.03 11.37 33.19
C MET A 552 3.35 12.13 32.99
N LYS A 553 3.92 12.63 34.08
CA LYS A 553 5.24 13.31 34.03
C LYS A 553 6.29 12.26 33.70
N GLU A 554 6.92 12.40 32.55
CA GLU A 554 7.99 11.53 32.13
C GLU A 554 9.22 11.82 33.01
N VAL A 555 9.59 10.85 33.85
CA VAL A 555 10.81 10.92 34.66
C VAL A 555 11.87 10.13 33.93
N LEU A 556 12.65 10.84 33.13
CA LEU A 556 13.72 10.24 32.36
C LEU A 556 14.99 10.24 33.23
N THR A 557 15.35 9.08 33.76
CA THR A 557 16.62 8.91 34.47
C THR A 557 17.73 8.86 33.44
N LEU A 558 18.47 9.97 33.27
CA LEU A 558 19.65 10.06 32.40
C LEU A 558 20.85 9.32 33.02
N ASN A 559 20.71 8.02 33.26
CA ASN A 559 21.74 7.14 33.82
C ASN A 559 22.62 6.50 32.74
N LYS A 560 22.46 6.90 31.48
CA LYS A 560 23.28 6.45 30.35
C LYS A 560 24.24 7.58 29.96
N PRO A 561 25.51 7.27 29.64
CA PRO A 561 26.51 8.26 29.27
C PRO A 561 26.32 8.75 27.82
N CYS A 562 25.12 9.17 27.43
CA CYS A 562 24.83 9.68 26.09
C CYS A 562 25.70 10.91 25.76
N TYR A 563 25.98 11.76 26.77
CA TYR A 563 26.89 12.88 26.66
C TYR A 563 28.33 12.45 26.37
N VAL A 564 28.76 11.31 26.91
CA VAL A 564 30.08 10.74 26.60
C VAL A 564 30.14 10.32 25.13
N GLY A 565 29.06 9.73 24.60
CA GLY A 565 28.95 9.41 23.17
C GLY A 565 29.05 10.66 22.27
N MET A 566 28.38 11.75 22.65
CA MET A 566 28.48 13.04 21.96
C MET A 566 29.92 13.59 22.01
N SER A 567 30.55 13.60 23.19
CA SER A 567 31.92 14.07 23.37
C SER A 567 32.94 13.23 22.60
N ILE A 568 32.76 11.91 22.54
CA ILE A 568 33.62 11.01 21.75
C ILE A 568 33.49 11.34 20.26
N LEU A 569 32.27 11.56 19.75
CA LEU A 569 32.06 11.93 18.36
C LEU A 569 32.73 13.26 18.01
N ASP A 570 32.60 14.28 18.88
CA ASP A 570 33.21 15.58 18.65
C ASP A 570 34.75 15.49 18.70
N LEU A 571 35.31 14.73 19.64
CA LEU A 571 36.75 14.45 19.68
C LEU A 571 37.25 13.73 18.42
N SER A 572 36.47 12.75 17.90
CA SER A 572 36.78 12.06 16.66
C SER A 572 36.83 13.01 15.46
N LYS A 573 35.86 13.93 15.36
CA LYS A 573 35.85 14.96 14.30
C LYS A 573 37.03 15.91 14.41
N THR A 574 37.38 16.34 15.62
CA THR A 574 38.55 17.20 15.85
C THR A 574 39.82 16.52 15.35
N LEU A 575 40.02 15.23 15.66
CA LEU A 575 41.16 14.45 15.17
C LEU A 575 41.18 14.35 13.63
N MET A 576 40.04 14.07 13.02
CA MET A 576 39.93 13.96 11.55
C MET A 576 40.22 15.29 10.85
N TYR A 577 39.71 16.41 11.40
CA TYR A 577 39.96 17.74 10.85
C TYR A 577 41.40 18.18 11.06
N ASP A 578 41.99 17.91 12.23
CA ASP A 578 43.40 18.19 12.48
C ASP A 578 44.28 17.45 11.47
N PHE A 579 44.04 16.16 11.24
CA PHE A 579 44.75 15.39 10.24
C PHE A 579 44.55 15.93 8.81
N HIS A 580 43.33 16.31 8.45
CA HIS A 580 43.07 16.90 7.13
C HIS A 580 43.83 18.21 6.91
N TYR A 581 43.71 19.17 7.85
CA TYR A 581 44.22 20.52 7.67
C TYR A 581 45.72 20.65 7.99
N ASN A 582 46.19 19.99 9.05
CA ASN A 582 47.56 20.16 9.56
C ASN A 582 48.54 19.10 9.04
N THR A 583 48.04 17.96 8.53
CA THR A 583 48.89 16.92 7.91
C THR A 583 48.71 16.89 6.39
N ILE A 584 47.54 16.46 5.89
CA ILE A 584 47.35 16.24 4.45
C ILE A 584 47.43 17.54 3.64
N LYS A 585 46.73 18.60 4.06
CA LYS A 585 46.75 19.88 3.35
C LYS A 585 48.08 20.59 3.43
N LYS A 586 48.86 20.35 4.49
CA LYS A 586 50.20 20.90 4.65
C LYS A 586 51.20 20.24 3.71
N GLU A 587 51.17 18.90 3.60
CA GLU A 587 52.12 18.16 2.73
C GLU A 587 51.77 18.25 1.26
N TYR A 588 50.50 18.11 0.91
CA TYR A 588 50.10 17.99 -0.49
C TYR A 588 49.48 19.27 -1.05
N GLY A 589 49.01 20.21 -0.23
CA GLY A 589 48.41 21.45 -0.70
C GLY A 589 47.30 21.23 -1.74
N ASN A 590 47.49 21.78 -2.95
CA ASN A 590 46.57 21.62 -4.09
C ASN A 590 46.67 20.26 -4.78
N ASN A 591 47.70 19.46 -4.47
CA ASN A 591 47.86 18.09 -4.94
C ASN A 591 47.05 17.07 -4.12
N SER A 592 46.24 17.53 -3.16
CA SER A 592 45.27 16.71 -2.44
C SER A 592 43.83 17.12 -2.74
N ARG A 593 42.99 16.13 -3.05
CA ARG A 593 41.54 16.30 -3.17
C ARG A 593 40.85 15.31 -2.22
N LEU A 594 40.09 15.83 -1.26
CA LEU A 594 39.22 15.01 -0.42
C LEU A 594 38.00 14.62 -1.25
N LEU A 595 37.86 13.32 -1.54
CA LEU A 595 36.78 12.79 -2.37
C LEU A 595 35.52 12.50 -1.56
N PHE A 596 35.69 12.03 -0.32
CA PHE A 596 34.58 11.57 0.52
C PHE A 596 34.93 11.57 2.00
N THR A 597 33.92 11.72 2.85
CA THR A 597 34.02 11.54 4.30
C THR A 597 32.76 10.85 4.85
N ASP A 598 32.97 9.89 5.75
CA ASP A 598 31.94 9.33 6.61
C ASP A 598 32.32 9.54 8.09
N THR A 599 31.43 9.15 8.99
CA THR A 599 31.47 9.29 10.46
C THR A 599 32.87 9.19 11.08
N ASP A 600 33.73 8.33 10.55
CA ASP A 600 35.09 8.04 11.02
C ASP A 600 36.10 7.75 9.88
N SER A 601 35.82 8.10 8.62
CA SER A 601 36.70 7.79 7.48
C SER A 601 36.86 8.96 6.49
N LEU A 602 38.00 8.97 5.80
CA LEU A 602 38.40 9.96 4.79
C LEU A 602 38.93 9.24 3.54
N MET A 603 38.46 9.66 2.36
CA MET A 603 38.96 9.18 1.07
C MET A 603 39.66 10.30 0.32
N TYR A 604 40.90 10.08 -0.09
CA TYR A 604 41.72 11.09 -0.77
C TYR A 604 42.15 10.64 -2.16
N GLU A 605 42.18 11.59 -3.08
CA GLU A 605 43.02 11.54 -4.27
C GLU A 605 44.25 12.41 -4.02
N LEU A 606 45.44 11.81 -4.09
CA LEU A 606 46.72 12.46 -3.85
C LEU A 606 47.58 12.37 -5.11
N LYS A 607 48.28 13.45 -5.45
CA LYS A 607 49.30 13.47 -6.51
C LYS A 607 50.68 13.63 -5.87
N THR A 608 51.49 12.57 -5.94
CA THR A 608 52.86 12.51 -5.41
C THR A 608 53.66 11.46 -6.19
N ASP A 609 54.98 11.45 -6.01
CA ASP A 609 55.87 10.48 -6.65
C ASP A 609 55.73 9.08 -6.03
N ASP A 610 55.65 9.00 -4.69
CA ASP A 610 55.38 7.77 -3.94
C ASP A 610 54.63 8.06 -2.64
N VAL A 611 53.34 7.70 -2.60
CA VAL A 611 52.47 7.94 -1.44
C VAL A 611 52.86 7.10 -0.22
N TYR A 612 53.47 5.93 -0.42
CA TYR A 612 53.83 5.03 0.67
C TYR A 612 55.08 5.51 1.41
N GLU A 613 56.06 6.04 0.68
CA GLU A 613 57.24 6.70 1.29
C GLU A 613 56.84 7.98 2.03
N ASP A 614 55.92 8.77 1.47
CA ASP A 614 55.37 9.93 2.18
C ASP A 614 54.64 9.51 3.46
N PHE A 615 53.80 8.49 3.40
CA PHE A 615 53.05 8.02 4.58
C PHE A 615 53.98 7.43 5.63
N LYS A 616 55.06 6.75 5.23
CA LYS A 616 56.09 6.30 6.15
C LYS A 616 56.76 7.46 6.87
N ARG A 617 57.18 8.51 6.15
CA ARG A 617 57.76 9.74 6.74
C ARG A 617 56.79 10.39 7.73
N ILE A 618 55.53 10.61 7.32
CA ILE A 618 54.47 11.18 8.17
C ILE A 618 54.24 10.31 9.41
N GLY A 619 54.31 8.99 9.25
CA GLY A 619 54.19 8.01 10.32
C GLY A 619 55.29 8.09 11.35
N GLU A 620 56.54 8.21 10.90
CA GLU A 620 57.71 8.36 11.76
C GLU A 620 57.69 9.69 12.54
N GLU A 621 57.17 10.77 11.92
CA GLU A 621 57.10 12.10 12.54
C GLU A 621 55.93 12.27 13.51
N GLN A 622 54.76 11.71 13.20
CA GLN A 622 53.50 11.99 13.90
C GLN A 622 52.92 10.80 14.67
N ASP A 623 53.53 9.61 14.54
CA ASP A 623 53.04 8.36 15.15
C ASP A 623 51.53 8.15 14.95
N CYS A 624 51.04 8.41 13.73
CA CYS A 624 49.60 8.51 13.47
C CYS A 624 48.98 7.25 12.83
N TRP A 625 49.79 6.28 12.38
CA TRP A 625 49.32 5.13 11.61
C TRP A 625 49.21 3.84 12.40
N ASN A 626 48.14 3.09 12.15
CA ASN A 626 47.98 1.69 12.50
C ASN A 626 48.10 0.81 11.24
N ASN A 627 49.30 0.31 10.97
CA ASN A 627 49.61 -0.54 9.82
C ASN A 627 49.58 -2.04 10.17
N SER A 628 48.82 -2.45 11.19
CA SER A 628 48.80 -3.85 11.65
C SER A 628 48.19 -4.83 10.64
N ASP A 629 47.54 -4.31 9.61
CA ASP A 629 46.78 -5.09 8.63
C ASP A 629 47.47 -5.12 7.25
N TYR A 630 48.64 -4.48 7.12
CA TYR A 630 49.49 -4.61 5.93
C TYR A 630 50.04 -6.06 5.84
N PRO A 631 50.40 -6.53 4.63
CA PRO A 631 51.12 -7.80 4.47
C PRO A 631 52.38 -7.85 5.33
N LYS A 632 52.66 -8.98 6.00
CA LYS A 632 53.77 -9.10 6.96
C LYS A 632 55.16 -8.94 6.35
N ASP A 633 55.25 -9.16 5.05
CA ASP A 633 56.42 -8.98 4.20
C ASP A 633 56.57 -7.53 3.69
N SER A 634 55.57 -6.66 3.92
CA SER A 634 55.64 -5.24 3.59
C SER A 634 56.63 -4.51 4.50
N PRO A 635 57.46 -3.60 3.96
CA PRO A 635 58.32 -2.73 4.76
C PRO A 635 57.54 -1.76 5.67
N TYR A 636 56.23 -1.62 5.46
CA TYR A 636 55.35 -0.71 6.21
C TYR A 636 54.55 -1.41 7.32
N TYR A 637 54.65 -2.74 7.43
CA TYR A 637 53.94 -3.51 8.45
C TYR A 637 54.48 -3.24 9.85
N SER A 638 53.60 -2.83 10.77
CA SER A 638 53.95 -2.61 12.18
C SER A 638 52.75 -2.91 13.08
N THR A 639 53.03 -3.50 14.25
CA THR A 639 52.01 -3.76 15.29
C THR A 639 52.02 -2.73 16.41
N HIS A 640 52.88 -1.71 16.33
CA HIS A 640 53.08 -0.69 17.37
C HIS A 640 51.79 -0.01 17.81
N ASN A 641 50.94 0.38 16.85
CA ASN A 641 49.70 1.12 17.08
C ASN A 641 48.43 0.24 16.97
N LYS A 642 48.56 -1.09 17.07
CA LYS A 642 47.43 -2.00 16.92
C LYS A 642 46.39 -1.76 18.01
N LYS A 643 45.17 -1.37 17.61
CA LYS A 643 44.03 -1.06 18.50
C LYS A 643 44.25 0.15 19.42
N VAL A 644 45.21 1.02 19.12
CA VAL A 644 45.38 2.29 19.83
C VAL A 644 44.34 3.29 19.32
N ILE A 645 43.60 3.94 20.23
CA ILE A 645 42.54 4.89 19.88
C ILE A 645 43.14 6.16 19.29
N GLY A 646 42.51 6.69 18.23
CA GLY A 646 42.94 7.93 17.58
C GLY A 646 44.11 7.76 16.61
N ARG A 647 44.35 6.53 16.14
CA ARG A 647 45.30 6.23 15.07
C ARG A 647 44.55 5.89 13.79
N PHE A 648 45.04 6.40 12.67
CA PHE A 648 44.44 6.15 11.35
C PHE A 648 44.88 4.80 10.82
N LYS A 649 43.93 4.04 10.28
CA LYS A 649 44.17 2.77 9.61
C LYS A 649 43.90 2.96 8.12
N ASP A 650 44.74 2.37 7.28
CA ASP A 650 44.43 2.19 5.85
C ASP A 650 43.45 1.00 5.67
N GLU A 651 42.26 1.27 5.14
CA GLU A 651 41.25 0.25 4.83
C GLU A 651 41.59 -0.56 3.57
N ALA A 652 42.51 -0.09 2.73
CA ALA A 652 42.94 -0.78 1.53
C ALA A 652 44.11 -1.75 1.78
N GLU A 653 44.63 -1.81 3.02
CA GLU A 653 45.71 -2.71 3.45
C GLU A 653 47.00 -2.54 2.63
N GLY A 654 47.28 -1.32 2.17
CA GLY A 654 48.45 -0.99 1.36
C GLY A 654 48.30 -1.29 -0.13
N VAL A 655 47.10 -1.62 -0.61
CA VAL A 655 46.83 -1.82 -2.04
C VAL A 655 46.23 -0.54 -2.63
N PRO A 656 46.79 0.02 -3.73
CA PRO A 656 46.24 1.21 -4.36
C PRO A 656 44.77 1.05 -4.76
N ILE A 657 43.96 2.07 -4.47
CA ILE A 657 42.58 2.20 -4.98
C ILE A 657 42.64 2.83 -6.36
N ILE A 658 42.08 2.14 -7.36
CA ILE A 658 42.10 2.58 -8.77
C ILE A 658 40.81 3.31 -9.17
N GLU A 659 39.69 2.97 -8.55
CA GLU A 659 38.39 3.56 -8.85
C GLU A 659 37.59 3.80 -7.56
N PHE A 660 36.88 4.93 -7.50
CA PHE A 660 36.06 5.32 -6.35
C PHE A 660 34.80 6.08 -6.80
N VAL A 661 33.65 5.71 -6.24
CA VAL A 661 32.38 6.42 -6.41
C VAL A 661 31.73 6.63 -5.04
N GLY A 662 31.48 7.88 -4.67
CA GLY A 662 30.75 8.26 -3.45
C GLY A 662 29.51 9.09 -3.77
N LEU A 663 28.33 8.64 -3.34
CA LEU A 663 27.06 9.33 -3.62
C LEU A 663 26.56 10.15 -2.42
N ARG A 664 26.68 9.61 -1.20
CA ARG A 664 26.34 10.28 0.07
C ARG A 664 27.00 9.53 1.24
N SER A 665 27.01 10.11 2.45
CA SER A 665 27.50 9.41 3.66
C SER A 665 26.88 8.01 3.76
N LYS A 666 27.73 6.99 4.05
CA LYS A 666 27.38 5.56 4.08
C LYS A 666 26.88 4.98 2.75
N MET A 667 27.23 5.61 1.62
CA MET A 667 26.90 5.16 0.26
C MET A 667 28.07 5.41 -0.71
N TYR A 668 28.93 4.40 -0.85
CA TYR A 668 30.12 4.48 -1.69
C TYR A 668 30.58 3.08 -2.14
N SER A 669 31.34 3.04 -3.23
CA SER A 669 32.02 1.86 -3.75
C SER A 669 33.43 2.22 -4.20
N TYR A 670 34.37 1.28 -4.06
CA TYR A 670 35.75 1.44 -4.53
C TYR A 670 36.39 0.12 -4.94
N VAL A 671 37.33 0.21 -5.90
CA VAL A 671 38.05 -0.94 -6.46
C VAL A 671 39.54 -0.77 -6.25
N LYS A 672 40.20 -1.84 -5.81
CA LYS A 672 41.64 -1.95 -5.58
C LYS A 672 42.35 -2.53 -6.81
N GLU A 673 43.62 -2.23 -6.98
CA GLU A 673 44.43 -2.71 -8.12
C GLU A 673 44.44 -4.23 -8.28
N ASN A 674 44.34 -4.98 -7.18
CA ASN A 674 44.27 -6.45 -7.20
C ASN A 674 42.88 -7.02 -7.54
N GLY A 675 41.92 -6.18 -7.96
CA GLY A 675 40.55 -6.56 -8.29
C GLY A 675 39.61 -6.72 -7.09
N GLY A 676 40.10 -6.54 -5.85
CA GLY A 676 39.26 -6.44 -4.66
C GLY A 676 38.55 -5.08 -4.55
N GLY A 677 37.73 -4.89 -3.52
CA GLY A 677 37.03 -3.61 -3.34
C GLY A 677 36.12 -3.61 -2.11
N GLY A 678 35.42 -2.51 -1.90
CA GLY A 678 34.43 -2.38 -0.82
C GLY A 678 33.21 -1.59 -1.29
N MET A 679 32.02 -2.08 -0.96
CA MET A 679 30.74 -1.41 -1.25
C MET A 679 29.93 -1.26 0.04
N THR A 680 29.42 -0.05 0.27
CA THR A 680 28.51 0.25 1.39
C THR A 680 27.31 1.02 0.85
N ALA A 681 26.08 0.58 1.18
CA ALA A 681 24.84 1.25 0.80
C ALA A 681 23.80 1.23 1.93
N LYS A 682 23.99 2.03 2.98
CA LYS A 682 23.04 2.13 4.10
C LYS A 682 21.86 3.06 3.78
N GLY A 683 20.66 2.67 4.20
CA GLY A 683 19.43 3.45 4.00
C GLY A 683 18.81 3.32 2.60
N VAL A 684 19.18 2.29 1.85
CA VAL A 684 18.51 1.88 0.60
C VAL A 684 17.76 0.58 0.89
N LYS A 685 16.50 0.48 0.47
CA LYS A 685 15.78 -0.80 0.48
C LYS A 685 16.45 -1.69 -0.56
N ASN A 686 16.77 -2.94 -0.23
CA ASN A 686 17.51 -3.91 -1.07
C ASN A 686 17.02 -4.08 -2.52
N SER A 687 15.86 -3.53 -2.90
CA SER A 687 15.26 -3.65 -4.22
C SER A 687 15.70 -2.58 -5.25
N ARG A 688 16.80 -1.84 -5.03
CA ARG A 688 17.21 -0.71 -5.92
C ARG A 688 18.73 -0.48 -6.03
N ILE A 689 19.56 -1.51 -5.89
CA ILE A 689 20.97 -1.37 -6.29
C ILE A 689 21.06 -1.92 -7.70
N ILE A 690 21.20 -1.02 -8.68
CA ILE A 690 21.52 -1.35 -10.07
C ILE A 690 23.03 -1.10 -10.18
N GLU A 691 23.81 -2.12 -10.54
CA GLU A 691 25.19 -1.95 -11.01
C GLU A 691 25.15 -1.23 -12.37
N LEU A 692 25.90 -0.13 -12.49
CA LEU A 692 26.16 0.55 -13.77
C LEU A 692 27.52 0.11 -14.31
#